data_AF-A0A976IHE7-F1
#
_entry.id   AF-A0A976IHE7-F1
#
_cell.length_a   1.000
_cell.length_b   1.000
_cell.length_c   1.000
_cell.angle_alpha   90.00
_cell.angle_beta   90.00
_cell.angle_gamma   90.00
#
_symmetry.space_group_name_H-M   'P 1'
#
loop_
_entity.id
_entity.type
_entity.pdbx_description
1 polymer ?
#
loop_
_entity_poly.entity_id
_entity_poly.type
_entity_poly.pdbx_seq_one_letter_code
_entity_poly.pdbx_strand_id
1 'polypeptide(L)'
;MVKLLCALVGEGNVFSVDIDGKELVGDLKKAIKTENPYKIKCSAAALKLYLARKGNAWLSDSEPSAQHLIAGNVNDDIKIMLNCKPLKTSWPIQDCLDEKQLPAPQLNQIHVLVVVPIDTVPQFVHPKQTLTISPNSARVKIVERYETVSKTLAKTEQVESLSKTIRIILEGNFKVTPFVVLENSSGTGKTQMAFNLDATGKFDVFYIWCAKLGDSAQSICAAYISRARAFGICLEDDFDMTKPEGDSTGSIISLQHTAYLSLYGFIYAALLGKNEVDRAVRTRKDVEKALEDRAASGKKPFIFFLDEFPRDIDRETALSDHETSMPAPTTQEAYDHKRRLRLMLNVFRSFGLVVIASSTSGTARTSALVSSGSRTDSDYLWCTVHPLFPRTVIGCDIGMLPTVIQNIIANSRPLFTEIALEYMRKKPWSVGSNTVNYLNALVGHSARIFAMMKGGRPLDFKIGQLCLLLCSSYRAEDGKANLIDGHYACLDEQKTFGLMLNGTGHLYKVEGEIEADKAKDEAQDKRTWECRNVFPHPANDVLLHLTLTGGKSYHPFGRPLREVLLSLSTTTLYLHGTNEPMNDGQRLEALVSAAVVMASHVDGLGGVALTTFLGRLLVELGVSSQDEKIELPLGFEICENWVIPFLSPPNVEWPAWLLHDESMQFDNLVRTANGDTIDFRIDSGLISVECKDHKRPLSLETIKEILLHVPADSKVHVVVTRSLQKHYFTKKGTYATFVREHNLPLMDIYHVSYGSTLKEIVGMENQESQKVQCMDNGSTKHCEKKLVIFIEIGNGRI
;
A
#
# COMPACT_ATOMS: atom_id res chain seq x y z
N MET A 1 -63.09 -20.09 22.76
CA MET A 1 -62.10 -20.94 22.06
C MET A 1 -62.68 -21.36 20.72
N VAL A 2 -62.05 -20.92 19.64
CA VAL A 2 -62.32 -21.26 18.25
C VAL A 2 -61.08 -22.01 17.74
N LYS A 3 -61.30 -23.13 17.05
CA LYS A 3 -60.23 -23.91 16.43
C LYS A 3 -60.15 -23.55 14.95
N LEU A 4 -59.05 -22.93 14.55
CA LEU A 4 -58.83 -22.49 13.17
C LEU A 4 -57.78 -23.38 12.50
N LEU A 5 -58.11 -23.89 11.32
CA LEU A 5 -57.14 -24.57 10.46
C LEU A 5 -56.45 -23.55 9.56
N CYS A 6 -55.14 -23.44 9.70
CA CYS A 6 -54.27 -22.48 9.02
C CYS A 6 -53.43 -23.20 7.97
N ALA A 7 -53.26 -22.59 6.79
CA ALA A 7 -52.39 -23.08 5.73
C ALA A 7 -51.28 -22.07 5.41
N LEU A 8 -50.02 -22.49 5.46
CA LEU A 8 -48.89 -21.70 4.97
C LEU A 8 -48.86 -21.74 3.43
N VAL A 9 -49.09 -20.59 2.81
CA VAL A 9 -49.15 -20.47 1.35
C VAL A 9 -47.77 -20.74 0.74
N GLY A 10 -47.69 -21.71 -0.19
CA GLY A 10 -46.46 -22.06 -0.91
C GLY A 10 -45.55 -23.10 -0.23
N GLU A 11 -45.87 -23.52 1.00
CA GLU A 11 -45.00 -24.38 1.82
C GLU A 11 -45.60 -25.76 2.13
N GLY A 12 -46.84 -26.02 1.71
CA GLY A 12 -47.50 -27.32 1.86
C GLY A 12 -47.78 -27.72 3.31
N ASN A 13 -47.99 -26.74 4.20
CA ASN A 13 -48.17 -26.98 5.62
C ASN A 13 -49.53 -26.49 6.10
N VAL A 14 -50.34 -27.41 6.63
CA VAL A 14 -51.65 -27.13 7.22
C VAL A 14 -51.65 -27.60 8.67
N PHE A 15 -52.06 -26.73 9.60
CA PHE A 15 -52.00 -26.96 11.04
C PHE A 15 -53.16 -26.25 11.75
N SER A 16 -53.53 -26.74 12.93
CA SER A 16 -54.60 -26.13 13.72
C SER A 16 -54.06 -25.18 14.79
N VAL A 17 -54.77 -24.08 15.02
CA VAL A 17 -54.51 -23.13 16.12
C VAL A 17 -55.78 -22.95 16.93
N ASP A 18 -55.68 -23.13 18.24
CA ASP A 18 -56.76 -22.85 19.19
C ASP A 18 -56.60 -21.43 19.75
N ILE A 19 -57.65 -20.60 19.65
CA ILE A 19 -57.60 -19.20 20.09
C ILE A 19 -58.96 -18.73 20.61
N ASP A 20 -59.01 -17.80 21.56
CA ASP A 20 -60.29 -17.21 21.96
C ASP A 20 -60.80 -16.20 20.91
N GLY A 21 -62.09 -16.23 20.58
CA GLY A 21 -62.67 -15.39 19.52
C GLY A 21 -62.61 -13.89 19.84
N LYS A 22 -62.47 -13.54 21.13
CA LYS A 22 -62.29 -12.17 21.62
C LYS A 22 -60.87 -11.63 21.47
N GLU A 23 -59.89 -12.52 21.23
CA GLU A 23 -58.50 -12.13 20.99
C GLU A 23 -58.35 -11.43 19.65
N LEU A 24 -57.29 -10.63 19.52
CA LEU A 24 -57.04 -9.88 18.30
C LEU A 24 -56.37 -10.76 17.25
N VAL A 25 -56.52 -10.37 15.97
CA VAL A 25 -55.75 -10.98 14.86
C VAL A 25 -54.24 -10.89 15.10
N GLY A 26 -53.75 -9.88 15.83
CA GLY A 26 -52.36 -9.80 16.28
C GLY A 26 -51.92 -10.98 17.16
N ASP A 27 -52.81 -11.46 18.03
CA ASP A 27 -52.54 -12.60 18.91
C ASP A 27 -52.66 -13.93 18.15
N LEU A 28 -53.55 -14.00 17.16
CA LEU A 28 -53.56 -15.10 16.18
C LEU A 28 -52.23 -15.23 15.43
N LYS A 29 -51.64 -14.11 14.99
CA LYS A 29 -50.31 -14.13 14.33
C LYS A 29 -49.22 -14.67 15.26
N LYS A 30 -49.25 -14.32 16.55
CA LYS A 30 -48.31 -14.86 17.55
C LYS A 30 -48.51 -16.36 17.73
N ALA A 31 -49.76 -16.81 17.90
CA ALA A 31 -50.09 -18.22 18.06
C ALA A 31 -49.64 -19.07 16.85
N ILE A 32 -49.87 -18.57 15.63
CA ILE A 32 -49.40 -19.21 14.38
C ILE A 32 -47.87 -19.35 14.36
N LYS A 33 -47.13 -18.31 14.77
CA LYS A 33 -45.66 -18.37 14.83
C LYS A 33 -45.18 -19.37 15.89
N THR A 34 -45.82 -19.40 17.06
CA THR A 34 -45.49 -20.34 18.13
C THR A 34 -45.71 -21.79 17.71
N GLU A 35 -46.74 -22.06 16.91
CA GLU A 35 -47.05 -23.40 16.41
C GLU A 35 -46.05 -23.86 15.32
N ASN A 36 -45.49 -22.93 14.53
CA ASN A 36 -44.56 -23.24 13.44
C ASN A 36 -43.27 -22.39 13.46
N PRO A 37 -42.44 -22.50 14.52
CA PRO A 37 -41.29 -21.61 14.72
C PRO A 37 -40.17 -21.84 13.69
N TYR A 38 -40.02 -23.07 13.18
CA TYR A 38 -38.97 -23.43 12.22
C TYR A 38 -39.26 -22.95 10.79
N LYS A 39 -40.54 -22.85 10.42
CA LYS A 39 -40.98 -22.39 9.08
C LYS A 39 -41.25 -20.89 9.04
N ILE A 40 -41.59 -20.25 10.16
CA ILE A 40 -41.86 -18.81 10.24
C ILE A 40 -40.70 -18.10 10.96
N LYS A 41 -39.68 -17.71 10.19
CA LYS A 41 -38.48 -17.03 10.72
C LYS A 41 -38.68 -15.52 10.96
N CYS A 42 -39.63 -14.89 10.27
CA CYS A 42 -39.92 -13.46 10.42
C CYS A 42 -40.66 -13.13 11.74
N SER A 43 -40.78 -11.84 12.09
CA SER A 43 -41.64 -11.42 13.22
C SER A 43 -43.10 -11.81 12.97
N ALA A 44 -43.82 -12.21 14.03
CA ALA A 44 -45.25 -12.52 13.93
C ALA A 44 -46.06 -11.34 13.37
N ALA A 45 -45.66 -10.10 13.68
CA ALA A 45 -46.31 -8.89 13.17
C ALA A 45 -46.26 -8.78 11.63
N ALA A 46 -45.24 -9.35 10.99
CA ALA A 46 -45.02 -9.29 9.55
C ALA A 46 -45.94 -10.26 8.76
N LEU A 47 -46.52 -11.26 9.43
CA LEU A 47 -47.45 -12.20 8.78
C LEU A 47 -48.67 -11.47 8.21
N LYS A 48 -49.08 -11.84 7.00
CA LYS A 48 -50.36 -11.42 6.41
C LYS A 48 -51.32 -12.60 6.45
N LEU A 49 -52.48 -12.40 7.08
CA LEU A 49 -53.50 -13.42 7.23
C LEU A 49 -54.70 -13.09 6.34
N TYR A 50 -55.25 -14.09 5.66
CA TYR A 50 -56.42 -13.98 4.81
C TYR A 50 -57.43 -15.08 5.17
N LEU A 51 -58.72 -14.83 4.95
CA LEU A 51 -59.75 -15.87 5.11
C LEU A 51 -59.74 -16.78 3.87
N ALA A 52 -59.63 -18.08 4.09
CA ALA A 52 -59.70 -19.11 3.05
C ALA A 52 -61.18 -19.39 2.72
N ARG A 53 -61.78 -18.57 1.86
CA ARG A 53 -63.22 -18.66 1.53
C ARG A 53 -63.51 -18.50 0.04
N LYS A 54 -64.58 -19.13 -0.42
CA LYS A 54 -65.23 -18.87 -1.71
C LYS A 54 -66.65 -18.38 -1.46
N GLY A 55 -66.93 -17.11 -1.76
CA GLY A 55 -68.21 -16.50 -1.40
C GLY A 55 -68.44 -16.51 0.12
N ASN A 56 -69.53 -17.12 0.56
CA ASN A 56 -69.93 -17.22 1.98
C ASN A 56 -69.62 -18.61 2.59
N ALA A 57 -68.72 -19.39 1.99
CA ALA A 57 -68.32 -20.71 2.49
C ALA A 57 -66.79 -20.81 2.67
N TRP A 58 -66.36 -21.58 3.67
CA TRP A 58 -64.96 -21.94 3.89
C TRP A 58 -64.42 -22.84 2.78
N LEU A 59 -63.11 -22.82 2.58
CA LEU A 59 -62.42 -23.71 1.66
C LEU A 59 -62.38 -25.14 2.22
N SER A 60 -63.15 -26.07 1.65
CA SER A 60 -63.09 -27.49 2.04
C SER A 60 -61.74 -28.10 1.66
N ASP A 61 -61.18 -28.94 2.54
CA ASP A 61 -59.92 -29.66 2.30
C ASP A 61 -60.00 -30.67 1.14
N SER A 62 -61.20 -31.10 0.76
CA SER A 62 -61.48 -31.97 -0.38
C SER A 62 -61.45 -31.25 -1.73
N GLU A 63 -61.48 -29.91 -1.74
CA GLU A 63 -61.44 -29.15 -2.99
C GLU A 63 -60.05 -29.19 -3.65
N PRO A 64 -59.98 -29.16 -5.00
CA PRO A 64 -58.71 -29.13 -5.71
C PRO A 64 -57.79 -27.98 -5.26
N SER A 65 -58.34 -26.80 -5.00
CA SER A 65 -57.59 -25.64 -4.48
C SER A 65 -56.97 -25.88 -3.10
N ALA A 66 -57.63 -26.63 -2.22
CA ALA A 66 -57.08 -27.00 -0.92
C ALA A 66 -56.01 -28.10 -1.05
N GLN A 67 -56.23 -29.08 -1.93
CA GLN A 67 -55.23 -30.11 -2.24
C GLN A 67 -53.94 -29.51 -2.82
N HIS A 68 -54.06 -28.49 -3.68
CA HIS A 68 -52.91 -27.72 -4.15
C HIS A 68 -52.18 -27.00 -3.02
N LEU A 69 -52.90 -26.34 -2.10
CA LEU A 69 -52.29 -25.71 -0.92
C LEU A 69 -51.55 -26.71 -0.04
N ILE A 70 -52.15 -27.88 0.21
CA ILE A 70 -51.56 -28.97 1.00
C ILE A 70 -50.28 -29.49 0.33
N ALA A 71 -50.26 -29.54 -1.01
CA ALA A 71 -49.07 -29.90 -1.79
C ALA A 71 -48.05 -28.75 -1.96
N GLY A 72 -48.30 -27.57 -1.38
CA GLY A 72 -47.41 -26.40 -1.48
C GLY A 72 -47.52 -25.59 -2.77
N ASN A 73 -48.53 -25.85 -3.58
CA ASN A 73 -48.78 -25.15 -4.85
C ASN A 73 -49.83 -24.03 -4.68
N VAL A 74 -49.64 -22.92 -5.40
CA VAL A 74 -50.57 -21.78 -5.41
C VAL A 74 -51.27 -21.70 -6.76
N ASN A 75 -52.54 -22.12 -6.82
CA ASN A 75 -53.37 -22.03 -8.03
C ASN A 75 -54.14 -20.69 -8.11
N ASP A 76 -54.87 -20.47 -9.19
CA ASP A 76 -55.55 -19.18 -9.43
C ASP A 76 -56.66 -18.88 -8.41
N ASP A 77 -57.38 -19.89 -7.91
CA ASP A 77 -58.35 -19.71 -6.83
C ASP A 77 -57.71 -19.17 -5.55
N ILE A 78 -56.52 -19.66 -5.18
CA ILE A 78 -55.77 -19.14 -4.04
C ILE A 78 -55.30 -17.72 -4.29
N LYS A 79 -54.82 -17.40 -5.51
CA LYS A 79 -54.45 -16.02 -5.87
C LYS A 79 -55.64 -15.07 -5.75
N ILE A 80 -56.84 -15.50 -6.14
CA ILE A 80 -58.07 -14.72 -5.97
C ILE A 80 -58.38 -14.47 -4.48
N MET A 81 -58.21 -15.47 -3.61
CA MET A 81 -58.38 -15.29 -2.16
C MET A 81 -57.37 -14.31 -1.55
N LEU A 82 -56.13 -14.31 -2.06
CA LEU A 82 -55.06 -13.41 -1.61
C LEU A 82 -55.18 -11.98 -2.15
N ASN A 83 -55.95 -11.75 -3.21
CA ASN A 83 -56.24 -10.42 -3.77
C ASN A 83 -57.25 -9.61 -2.92
N CYS A 84 -57.77 -10.18 -1.83
CA CYS A 84 -58.59 -9.47 -0.84
C CYS A 84 -57.72 -8.64 0.14
N LYS A 85 -58.35 -7.79 0.96
CA LYS A 85 -57.61 -7.10 2.03
C LYS A 85 -57.23 -8.11 3.14
N PRO A 86 -55.98 -8.11 3.63
CA PRO A 86 -55.59 -8.96 4.75
C PRO A 86 -56.34 -8.58 6.02
N LEU A 87 -56.47 -9.53 6.95
CA LEU A 87 -57.11 -9.32 8.24
C LEU A 87 -56.39 -8.22 9.03
N LYS A 88 -57.17 -7.31 9.61
CA LYS A 88 -56.66 -6.17 10.39
C LYS A 88 -56.16 -6.66 11.74
N THR A 89 -54.89 -6.39 12.05
CA THR A 89 -54.23 -6.81 13.30
C THR A 89 -54.99 -6.38 14.56
N SER A 90 -55.68 -5.24 14.54
CA SER A 90 -56.40 -4.66 15.67
C SER A 90 -57.85 -5.13 15.83
N TRP A 91 -58.32 -6.04 14.97
CA TRP A 91 -59.70 -6.53 15.03
C TRP A 91 -59.79 -7.82 15.86
N PRO A 92 -60.85 -7.99 16.66
CA PRO A 92 -61.19 -9.28 17.25
C PRO A 92 -61.38 -10.34 16.16
N ILE A 93 -61.00 -11.58 16.45
CA ILE A 93 -61.15 -12.69 15.50
C ILE A 93 -62.62 -12.91 15.17
N GLN A 94 -63.51 -12.87 16.17
CA GLN A 94 -64.96 -13.07 15.97
C GLN A 94 -65.55 -12.03 14.99
N ASP A 95 -65.19 -10.75 15.13
CA ASP A 95 -65.64 -9.70 14.22
C ASP A 95 -65.19 -9.96 12.78
N CYS A 96 -63.99 -10.52 12.59
CA CYS A 96 -63.49 -10.91 11.26
C CYS A 96 -64.28 -12.07 10.65
N LEU A 97 -64.79 -12.99 11.47
CA LEU A 97 -65.63 -14.11 11.03
C LEU A 97 -67.05 -13.64 10.71
N ASP A 98 -67.61 -12.74 11.52
CA ASP A 98 -68.98 -12.25 11.43
C ASP A 98 -69.17 -11.26 10.27
N GLU A 99 -68.17 -10.43 9.95
CA GLU A 99 -68.23 -9.43 8.85
C GLU A 99 -68.56 -10.06 7.48
N LYS A 100 -68.28 -11.36 7.30
CA LYS A 100 -68.43 -12.07 6.03
C LYS A 100 -69.56 -13.09 6.02
N GLN A 101 -70.43 -13.11 7.04
CA GLN A 101 -71.54 -14.08 7.18
C GLN A 101 -71.08 -15.55 7.01
N LEU A 102 -69.87 -15.86 7.48
CA LEU A 102 -69.32 -17.20 7.37
C LEU A 102 -69.93 -18.11 8.44
N PRO A 103 -70.20 -19.39 8.14
CA PRO A 103 -70.60 -20.35 9.15
C PRO A 103 -69.47 -20.54 10.17
N ALA A 104 -69.82 -21.01 11.38
CA ALA A 104 -68.81 -21.32 12.39
C ALA A 104 -67.74 -22.28 11.83
N PRO A 105 -66.44 -22.07 12.10
CA PRO A 105 -65.35 -22.95 11.69
C PRO A 105 -65.62 -24.42 12.03
N GLN A 106 -65.49 -25.33 11.06
CA GLN A 106 -65.68 -26.77 11.23
C GLN A 106 -64.43 -27.57 10.82
N LEU A 107 -64.36 -28.82 11.25
CA LEU A 107 -63.30 -29.73 10.81
C LEU A 107 -63.41 -29.98 9.29
N ASN A 108 -62.28 -30.34 8.66
CA ASN A 108 -62.14 -30.59 7.21
C ASN A 108 -62.28 -29.34 6.32
N GLN A 109 -62.01 -28.16 6.89
CA GLN A 109 -62.01 -26.88 6.18
C GLN A 109 -60.74 -26.10 6.52
N ILE A 110 -60.14 -25.45 5.52
CA ILE A 110 -59.07 -24.46 5.72
C ILE A 110 -59.74 -23.11 5.97
N HIS A 111 -59.35 -22.43 7.04
CA HIS A 111 -59.99 -21.19 7.51
C HIS A 111 -59.10 -19.96 7.25
N VAL A 112 -57.79 -20.10 7.46
CA VAL A 112 -56.85 -18.99 7.38
C VAL A 112 -55.70 -19.33 6.42
N LEU A 113 -55.45 -18.46 5.45
CA LEU A 113 -54.23 -18.48 4.64
C LEU A 113 -53.18 -17.60 5.32
N VAL A 114 -52.04 -18.19 5.62
CA VAL A 114 -50.89 -17.54 6.25
C VAL A 114 -49.86 -17.25 5.16
N VAL A 115 -49.71 -15.97 4.83
CA VAL A 115 -48.64 -15.51 3.94
C VAL A 115 -47.50 -15.01 4.82
N VAL A 116 -46.42 -15.78 4.83
CA VAL A 116 -45.12 -15.31 5.29
C VAL A 116 -44.64 -14.37 4.19
N PRO A 117 -44.31 -13.10 4.47
CA PRO A 117 -43.58 -12.30 3.51
C PRO A 117 -42.27 -13.04 3.24
N ILE A 118 -42.18 -13.73 2.10
CA ILE A 118 -40.90 -14.02 1.46
C ILE A 118 -40.20 -12.68 1.47
N ASP A 119 -38.99 -12.62 2.04
CA ASP A 119 -38.16 -11.42 2.12
C ASP A 119 -38.40 -10.64 0.84
N THR A 120 -39.28 -9.65 0.96
CA THR A 120 -39.68 -8.86 -0.18
C THR A 120 -38.37 -8.26 -0.56
N VAL A 121 -37.91 -8.58 -1.78
CA VAL A 121 -36.95 -7.81 -2.57
C VAL A 121 -36.96 -6.43 -1.95
N PRO A 122 -35.87 -6.00 -1.27
CA PRO A 122 -35.90 -4.74 -0.57
C PRO A 122 -36.49 -3.73 -1.55
N GLN A 123 -37.53 -3.01 -1.13
CA GLN A 123 -38.16 -1.97 -1.94
C GLN A 123 -37.16 -0.82 -2.11
N PHE A 124 -36.02 -1.08 -2.72
CA PHE A 124 -35.23 -0.16 -3.49
C PHE A 124 -35.75 -0.21 -4.93
N VAL A 125 -37.05 -0.01 -5.13
CA VAL A 125 -37.48 0.63 -6.37
C VAL A 125 -37.14 2.11 -6.21
N HIS A 126 -35.85 2.40 -6.30
CA HIS A 126 -35.43 3.72 -6.74
C HIS A 126 -36.00 3.89 -8.16
N PRO A 127 -36.69 5.00 -8.44
CA PRO A 127 -37.34 5.20 -9.74
C PRO A 127 -36.32 5.03 -10.86
N LYS A 128 -36.49 4.00 -11.73
CA LYS A 128 -35.71 3.74 -12.96
C LYS A 128 -34.33 4.40 -12.99
N GLN A 129 -33.49 4.11 -11.99
CA GLN A 129 -32.19 4.77 -11.89
C GLN A 129 -31.18 3.88 -12.59
N THR A 130 -30.86 4.18 -13.84
CA THR A 130 -29.77 3.49 -14.53
C THR A 130 -28.43 3.99 -13.98
N LEU A 131 -27.49 3.06 -13.75
CA LEU A 131 -26.15 3.41 -13.27
C LEU A 131 -25.17 3.38 -14.44
N THR A 132 -24.56 4.52 -14.78
CA THR A 132 -23.61 4.59 -15.89
C THR A 132 -22.29 3.89 -15.55
N ILE A 133 -21.87 2.97 -16.41
CA ILE A 133 -20.61 2.21 -16.32
C ILE A 133 -19.65 2.48 -17.49
N SER A 134 -20.05 3.30 -18.47
CA SER A 134 -19.12 3.79 -19.50
C SER A 134 -18.13 4.81 -18.92
N PRO A 135 -16.91 4.91 -19.49
CA PRO A 135 -15.99 6.00 -19.14
C PRO A 135 -16.60 7.36 -19.46
N ASN A 136 -16.14 8.39 -18.74
CA ASN A 136 -16.57 9.77 -18.96
C ASN A 136 -15.97 10.30 -20.27
N SER A 137 -16.84 10.56 -21.25
CA SER A 137 -16.45 11.07 -22.57
C SER A 137 -15.71 12.42 -22.51
N ALA A 138 -15.95 13.25 -21.49
CA ALA A 138 -15.24 14.52 -21.30
C ALA A 138 -13.77 14.35 -20.89
N ARG A 139 -13.36 13.13 -20.50
CA ARG A 139 -12.01 12.79 -20.02
C ARG A 139 -11.28 11.83 -20.95
N VAL A 140 -11.76 11.63 -22.18
CA VAL A 140 -11.20 10.69 -23.18
C VAL A 140 -9.70 10.89 -23.41
N LYS A 141 -9.23 12.14 -23.51
CA LYS A 141 -7.79 12.44 -23.68
C LYS A 141 -6.88 11.86 -22.61
N ILE A 142 -7.40 11.62 -21.39
CA ILE A 142 -6.63 11.00 -20.32
C ILE A 142 -6.48 9.50 -20.61
N VAL A 143 -7.58 8.84 -20.99
CA VAL A 143 -7.60 7.40 -21.34
C VAL A 143 -6.72 7.14 -22.58
N GLU A 144 -6.84 7.98 -23.62
CA GLU A 144 -6.04 7.88 -24.85
C GLU A 144 -4.52 7.91 -24.59
N ARG A 145 -4.06 8.60 -23.54
CA ARG A 145 -2.63 8.59 -23.16
C ARG A 145 -2.20 7.21 -22.68
N TYR A 146 -2.98 6.59 -21.80
CA TYR A 146 -2.71 5.23 -21.33
C TYR A 146 -2.78 4.21 -22.48
N GLU A 147 -3.76 4.34 -23.37
CA GLU A 147 -3.90 3.49 -24.57
C GLU A 147 -2.76 3.67 -25.60
N THR A 148 -2.21 4.88 -25.70
CA THR A 148 -1.07 5.13 -26.61
C THR A 148 0.20 4.50 -26.06
N VAL A 149 0.47 4.66 -24.76
CA VAL A 149 1.61 4.05 -24.09
C VAL A 149 1.51 2.52 -24.11
N SER A 150 0.30 1.98 -23.92
CA SER A 150 0.09 0.53 -23.86
C SER A 150 0.43 -0.20 -25.16
N LYS A 151 0.26 0.43 -26.32
CA LYS A 151 0.68 -0.15 -27.62
C LYS A 151 2.16 -0.50 -27.67
N THR A 152 2.99 0.25 -26.94
CA THR A 152 4.43 -0.01 -26.83
C THR A 152 4.71 -1.02 -25.73
N LEU A 153 4.08 -0.86 -24.56
CA LEU A 153 4.35 -1.68 -23.38
C LEU A 153 3.75 -3.09 -23.44
N ALA A 154 2.73 -3.33 -24.26
CA ALA A 154 2.04 -4.62 -24.34
C ALA A 154 2.97 -5.80 -24.71
N LYS A 155 4.12 -5.52 -25.32
CA LYS A 155 5.10 -6.52 -25.76
C LYS A 155 6.27 -6.72 -24.79
N THR A 156 6.27 -6.05 -23.63
CA THR A 156 7.36 -6.21 -22.67
C THR A 156 7.24 -7.53 -21.91
N GLU A 157 8.38 -8.02 -21.43
CA GLU A 157 8.46 -9.28 -20.67
C GLU A 157 7.53 -9.30 -19.45
N GLN A 158 7.37 -8.17 -18.75
CA GLN A 158 6.51 -8.08 -17.57
C GLN A 158 5.03 -8.30 -17.92
N VAL A 159 4.56 -7.72 -19.04
CA VAL A 159 3.17 -7.90 -19.51
C VAL A 159 2.95 -9.32 -20.02
N GLU A 160 3.93 -9.89 -20.72
CA GLU A 160 3.88 -11.26 -21.21
C GLU A 160 3.88 -12.29 -20.06
N SER A 161 4.70 -12.07 -19.02
CA SER A 161 4.72 -12.88 -17.81
C SER A 161 3.36 -12.89 -17.10
N LEU A 162 2.77 -11.71 -16.88
CA LEU A 162 1.45 -11.60 -16.30
C LEU A 162 0.37 -12.24 -17.19
N SER A 163 0.45 -12.05 -18.51
CA SER A 163 -0.46 -12.69 -19.47
C SER A 163 -0.39 -14.21 -19.41
N LYS A 164 0.82 -14.79 -19.25
CA LYS A 164 1.01 -16.24 -19.04
C LYS A 164 0.33 -16.70 -17.75
N THR A 165 0.52 -15.98 -16.64
CA THR A 165 -0.17 -16.28 -15.37
C THR A 165 -1.68 -16.26 -15.53
N ILE A 166 -2.27 -15.25 -16.19
CA ILE A 166 -3.72 -15.17 -16.39
C ILE A 166 -4.24 -16.36 -17.20
N ARG A 167 -3.51 -16.79 -18.24
CA ARG A 167 -3.87 -17.97 -19.04
C ARG A 167 -3.86 -19.25 -18.22
N ILE A 168 -2.84 -19.46 -17.40
CA ILE A 168 -2.76 -20.59 -16.46
C ILE A 168 -3.99 -20.63 -15.55
N ILE A 169 -4.43 -19.47 -15.04
CA ILE A 169 -5.63 -19.40 -14.19
C ILE A 169 -6.90 -19.75 -14.98
N LEU A 170 -7.03 -19.24 -16.21
CA LEU A 170 -8.19 -19.47 -17.07
C LEU A 170 -8.30 -20.92 -17.56
N GLU A 171 -7.16 -21.56 -17.84
CA GLU A 171 -7.08 -22.92 -18.39
C GLU A 171 -7.05 -23.99 -17.28
N GLY A 172 -6.71 -23.60 -16.05
CA GLY A 172 -6.58 -24.52 -14.92
C GLY A 172 -7.89 -24.86 -14.22
N ASN A 173 -7.96 -26.09 -13.68
CA ASN A 173 -9.13 -26.60 -12.98
C ASN A 173 -9.03 -26.38 -11.45
N PHE A 174 -9.19 -25.12 -11.03
CA PHE A 174 -9.11 -24.76 -9.61
C PHE A 174 -10.46 -24.93 -8.91
N LYS A 175 -10.46 -25.56 -7.73
CA LYS A 175 -11.64 -25.63 -6.83
C LYS A 175 -12.18 -24.23 -6.49
N VAL A 176 -11.25 -23.29 -6.30
CA VAL A 176 -11.51 -21.87 -6.06
C VAL A 176 -10.61 -21.11 -7.01
N THR A 177 -11.19 -20.30 -7.90
CA THR A 177 -10.40 -19.53 -8.87
C THR A 177 -9.44 -18.58 -8.13
N PRO A 178 -8.12 -18.72 -8.33
CA PRO A 178 -7.15 -17.79 -7.78
C PRO A 178 -7.27 -16.42 -8.47
N PHE A 179 -6.80 -15.37 -7.82
CA PHE A 179 -6.74 -14.03 -8.38
C PHE A 179 -5.29 -13.55 -8.44
N VAL A 180 -5.04 -12.49 -9.19
CA VAL A 180 -3.72 -11.87 -9.27
C VAL A 180 -3.70 -10.62 -8.40
N VAL A 181 -2.63 -10.43 -7.64
CA VAL A 181 -2.34 -9.20 -6.92
C VAL A 181 -1.18 -8.49 -7.61
N LEU A 182 -1.42 -7.27 -8.06
CA LEU A 182 -0.39 -6.36 -8.54
C LEU A 182 0.13 -5.56 -7.35
N GLU A 183 1.26 -6.02 -6.81
CA GLU A 183 1.83 -5.45 -5.59
C GLU A 183 3.26 -5.01 -5.82
N ASN A 184 3.44 -3.70 -5.86
CA ASN A 184 4.72 -3.02 -5.80
C ASN A 184 4.41 -1.55 -5.42
N SER A 185 5.45 -0.75 -5.34
CA SER A 185 5.39 0.68 -5.07
C SER A 185 4.29 1.44 -5.82
N SER A 186 3.80 2.52 -5.22
CA SER A 186 2.75 3.34 -5.83
C SER A 186 3.25 4.04 -7.09
N GLY A 187 2.33 4.21 -8.03
CA GLY A 187 2.61 4.82 -9.32
C GLY A 187 1.63 4.40 -10.40
N THR A 188 1.73 5.07 -11.54
CA THR A 188 0.90 4.82 -12.72
C THR A 188 1.17 3.47 -13.37
N GLY A 189 2.26 2.77 -13.03
CA GLY A 189 2.60 1.44 -13.57
C GLY A 189 1.53 0.38 -13.31
N LYS A 190 0.88 0.39 -12.14
CA LYS A 190 -0.23 -0.52 -11.82
C LYS A 190 -1.45 -0.25 -12.72
N THR A 191 -1.92 0.99 -12.74
CA THR A 191 -3.03 1.41 -13.60
C THR A 191 -2.73 1.18 -15.09
N GLN A 192 -1.53 1.51 -15.54
CA GLN A 192 -1.05 1.31 -16.91
C GLN A 192 -1.05 -0.18 -17.29
N MET A 193 -0.82 -1.10 -16.34
CA MET A 193 -0.88 -2.53 -16.58
C MET A 193 -2.25 -2.99 -17.10
N ALA A 194 -3.36 -2.39 -16.65
CA ALA A 194 -4.70 -2.71 -17.16
C ALA A 194 -4.80 -2.46 -18.67
N PHE A 195 -4.30 -1.31 -19.12
CA PHE A 195 -4.28 -0.92 -20.54
C PHE A 195 -3.26 -1.72 -21.34
N ASN A 196 -2.12 -2.09 -20.74
CA ASN A 196 -1.12 -2.94 -21.38
C ASN A 196 -1.70 -4.32 -21.66
N LEU A 197 -2.40 -4.92 -20.70
CA LEU A 197 -3.08 -6.21 -20.86
C LEU A 197 -4.15 -6.16 -21.96
N ASP A 198 -4.96 -5.10 -22.00
CA ASP A 198 -5.97 -4.93 -23.04
C ASP A 198 -5.33 -4.80 -24.43
N ALA A 199 -4.25 -4.03 -24.53
CA ALA A 199 -3.48 -3.82 -25.77
C ALA A 199 -2.74 -5.08 -26.27
N THR A 200 -2.55 -6.12 -25.43
CA THR A 200 -2.06 -7.42 -25.92
C THR A 200 -3.04 -8.06 -26.91
N GLY A 201 -4.31 -7.68 -26.87
CA GLY A 201 -5.39 -8.28 -27.64
C GLY A 201 -5.79 -9.68 -27.16
N LYS A 202 -5.23 -10.17 -26.05
CA LYS A 202 -5.47 -11.52 -25.50
C LYS A 202 -6.70 -11.61 -24.61
N PHE A 203 -7.12 -10.50 -23.99
CA PHE A 203 -8.20 -10.43 -23.01
C PHE A 203 -9.11 -9.23 -23.30
N ASP A 204 -10.35 -9.28 -22.82
CA ASP A 204 -11.18 -8.07 -22.66
C ASP A 204 -11.05 -7.61 -21.20
N VAL A 205 -10.40 -6.47 -20.98
CA VAL A 205 -10.10 -5.97 -19.63
C VAL A 205 -11.16 -4.98 -19.16
N PHE A 206 -11.91 -5.33 -18.11
CA PHE A 206 -12.87 -4.43 -17.49
C PHE A 206 -12.28 -3.72 -16.28
N TYR A 207 -11.79 -2.51 -16.51
CA TYR A 207 -11.15 -1.66 -15.49
C TYR A 207 -12.14 -1.01 -14.52
N ILE A 208 -11.90 -1.10 -13.22
CA ILE A 208 -12.70 -0.50 -12.15
C ILE A 208 -11.76 0.22 -11.17
N TRP A 209 -12.07 1.46 -10.83
CA TRP A 209 -11.39 2.21 -9.77
C TRP A 209 -12.08 1.96 -8.42
N CYS A 210 -11.36 1.48 -7.42
CA CYS A 210 -11.92 1.06 -6.13
C CYS A 210 -11.65 2.01 -4.95
N ALA A 211 -10.64 2.90 -5.03
CA ALA A 211 -10.32 3.83 -3.95
C ALA A 211 -11.42 4.88 -3.70
N LYS A 212 -11.52 5.34 -2.44
CA LYS A 212 -12.47 6.38 -2.03
C LYS A 212 -12.22 7.70 -2.79
N LEU A 213 -13.32 8.42 -3.03
CA LEU A 213 -13.30 9.71 -3.72
C LEU A 213 -12.59 10.76 -2.85
N GLY A 214 -11.36 11.14 -3.24
CA GLY A 214 -10.52 12.09 -2.52
C GLY A 214 -9.10 11.59 -2.26
N ASP A 215 -8.89 10.26 -2.26
CA ASP A 215 -7.63 9.63 -1.83
C ASP A 215 -6.51 9.60 -2.89
N SER A 216 -6.77 10.04 -4.12
CA SER A 216 -5.72 10.11 -5.14
C SER A 216 -5.86 11.29 -6.10
N ALA A 217 -4.72 11.86 -6.45
CA ALA A 217 -4.55 12.90 -7.46
C ALA A 217 -4.41 12.34 -8.90
N GLN A 218 -4.76 11.07 -9.14
CA GLN A 218 -4.61 10.49 -10.48
C GLN A 218 -5.77 10.90 -11.40
N SER A 219 -5.42 11.52 -12.53
CA SER A 219 -6.37 12.02 -13.52
C SER A 219 -7.28 10.93 -14.13
N ILE A 220 -6.82 9.67 -14.13
CA ILE A 220 -7.55 8.51 -14.66
C ILE A 220 -8.80 8.16 -13.85
N CYS A 221 -8.81 8.40 -12.53
CA CYS A 221 -9.98 8.19 -11.68
C CYS A 221 -11.18 9.02 -12.19
N ALA A 222 -10.95 10.26 -12.62
CA ALA A 222 -11.99 11.12 -13.17
C ALA A 222 -12.61 10.57 -14.47
N ALA A 223 -11.87 9.76 -15.24
CA ALA A 223 -12.39 9.11 -16.43
C ALA A 223 -13.31 7.91 -16.12
N TYR A 224 -13.12 7.24 -14.98
CA TYR A 224 -13.91 6.05 -14.60
C TYR A 224 -14.83 6.27 -13.40
N ILE A 225 -15.01 7.51 -12.96
CA ILE A 225 -15.76 7.86 -11.75
C ILE A 225 -17.21 7.34 -11.74
N SER A 226 -17.90 7.38 -12.88
CA SER A 226 -19.28 6.88 -12.97
C SER A 226 -19.35 5.37 -12.74
N ARG A 227 -18.42 4.63 -13.37
CA ARG A 227 -18.29 3.17 -13.18
C ARG A 227 -17.92 2.81 -11.75
N ALA A 228 -16.98 3.53 -11.15
CA ALA A 228 -16.58 3.34 -9.75
C ALA A 228 -17.76 3.56 -8.79
N ARG A 229 -18.55 4.62 -9.01
CA ARG A 229 -19.77 4.89 -8.23
C ARG A 229 -20.82 3.80 -8.42
N ALA A 230 -21.07 3.37 -9.66
CA ALA A 230 -22.01 2.30 -9.94
C ALA A 230 -21.63 0.99 -9.23
N PHE A 231 -20.34 0.62 -9.29
CA PHE A 231 -19.81 -0.55 -8.59
C PHE A 231 -19.94 -0.42 -7.07
N GLY A 232 -19.58 0.74 -6.51
CA GLY A 232 -19.69 1.01 -5.07
C GLY A 232 -21.13 0.97 -4.55
N ILE A 233 -22.10 1.51 -5.31
CA ILE A 233 -23.53 1.42 -4.96
C ILE A 233 -23.98 -0.04 -4.93
N CYS A 234 -23.68 -0.82 -5.99
CA CYS A 234 -24.04 -2.24 -6.01
C CYS A 234 -23.39 -3.02 -4.87
N LEU A 235 -22.14 -2.70 -4.53
CA LEU A 235 -21.40 -3.34 -3.44
C LEU A 235 -22.05 -3.08 -2.07
N GLU A 236 -22.41 -1.83 -1.77
CA GLU A 236 -23.04 -1.49 -0.48
C GLU A 236 -24.45 -2.09 -0.36
N ASP A 237 -25.25 -2.05 -1.43
CA ASP A 237 -26.58 -2.67 -1.43
C ASP A 237 -26.51 -4.17 -1.11
N ASP A 238 -25.55 -4.86 -1.73
CA ASP A 238 -25.34 -6.29 -1.54
C ASP A 238 -24.70 -6.61 -0.19
N PHE A 239 -23.84 -5.72 0.31
CA PHE A 239 -23.27 -5.84 1.64
C PHE A 239 -24.36 -5.74 2.71
N ASP A 240 -25.22 -4.71 2.64
CA ASP A 240 -26.31 -4.54 3.60
C ASP A 240 -27.30 -5.71 3.56
N MET A 241 -27.57 -6.26 2.37
CA MET A 241 -28.40 -7.46 2.20
C MET A 241 -27.79 -8.70 2.85
N THR A 242 -26.48 -8.91 2.67
CA THR A 242 -25.78 -10.12 3.13
C THR A 242 -25.17 -9.98 4.52
N LYS A 243 -25.15 -8.77 5.10
CA LYS A 243 -24.60 -8.46 6.42
C LYS A 243 -25.18 -9.32 7.56
N PRO A 244 -26.46 -9.73 7.56
CA PRO A 244 -26.99 -10.64 8.59
C PRO A 244 -26.35 -12.03 8.61
N GLU A 245 -25.67 -12.45 7.54
CA GLU A 245 -25.02 -13.78 7.47
C GLU A 245 -23.70 -13.86 8.25
N GLY A 246 -23.22 -12.76 8.84
CA GLY A 246 -21.98 -12.74 9.63
C GLY A 246 -20.74 -13.16 8.83
N ASP A 247 -19.99 -14.14 9.34
CA ASP A 247 -18.73 -14.59 8.77
C ASP A 247 -18.84 -15.11 7.32
N SER A 248 -20.02 -15.55 6.86
CA SER A 248 -20.18 -16.10 5.49
C SER A 248 -20.34 -15.02 4.42
N THR A 249 -20.58 -13.76 4.78
CA THR A 249 -20.77 -12.66 3.83
C THR A 249 -19.58 -12.50 2.90
N GLY A 250 -19.80 -12.56 1.59
CA GLY A 250 -18.73 -12.50 0.59
C GLY A 250 -17.85 -13.75 0.52
N SER A 251 -18.15 -14.83 1.25
CA SER A 251 -17.50 -16.12 1.01
C SER A 251 -17.93 -16.69 -0.35
N ILE A 252 -17.03 -17.37 -1.05
CA ILE A 252 -17.33 -17.93 -2.39
C ILE A 252 -18.49 -18.93 -2.32
N ILE A 253 -18.53 -19.76 -1.27
CA ILE A 253 -19.61 -20.74 -1.06
C ILE A 253 -20.95 -20.03 -0.88
N SER A 254 -21.04 -19.01 0.01
CA SER A 254 -22.29 -18.25 0.17
C SER A 254 -22.73 -17.64 -1.16
N LEU A 255 -21.82 -16.98 -1.88
CA LEU A 255 -22.10 -16.34 -3.17
C LEU A 255 -22.55 -17.33 -4.27
N GLN A 256 -22.05 -18.56 -4.27
CA GLN A 256 -22.52 -19.62 -5.17
C GLN A 256 -23.97 -20.03 -4.90
N HIS A 257 -24.43 -19.91 -3.66
CA HIS A 257 -25.82 -20.20 -3.26
C HIS A 257 -26.73 -18.97 -3.29
N THR A 258 -26.19 -17.75 -3.42
CA THR A 258 -26.98 -16.52 -3.53
C THR A 258 -27.58 -16.36 -4.94
N ALA A 259 -28.91 -16.35 -5.02
CA ALA A 259 -29.63 -16.32 -6.30
C ALA A 259 -29.59 -14.95 -7.00
N TYR A 260 -29.58 -13.84 -6.24
CA TYR A 260 -29.65 -12.48 -6.77
C TYR A 260 -28.75 -11.54 -5.98
N LEU A 261 -28.07 -10.64 -6.69
CA LEU A 261 -27.23 -9.57 -6.15
C LEU A 261 -27.25 -8.40 -7.14
N SER A 262 -27.18 -7.17 -6.65
CA SER A 262 -27.01 -5.95 -7.46
C SER A 262 -25.74 -6.03 -8.31
N LEU A 263 -24.67 -6.60 -7.75
CA LEU A 263 -23.41 -6.87 -8.44
C LEU A 263 -23.57 -7.87 -9.59
N TYR A 264 -24.57 -8.77 -9.58
CA TYR A 264 -24.85 -9.62 -10.75
C TYR A 264 -25.37 -8.79 -11.91
N GLY A 265 -26.19 -7.77 -11.63
CA GLY A 265 -26.61 -6.79 -12.64
C GLY A 265 -25.43 -6.03 -13.24
N PHE A 266 -24.49 -5.62 -12.39
CA PHE A 266 -23.25 -4.97 -12.82
C PHE A 266 -22.39 -5.87 -13.70
N ILE A 267 -22.11 -7.11 -13.28
CA ILE A 267 -21.32 -8.09 -14.03
C ILE A 267 -22.00 -8.39 -15.38
N TYR A 268 -23.31 -8.65 -15.37
CA TYR A 268 -24.08 -8.92 -16.57
C TYR A 268 -23.99 -7.77 -17.59
N ALA A 269 -24.13 -6.51 -17.14
CA ALA A 269 -23.99 -5.35 -18.00
C ALA A 269 -22.58 -5.21 -18.58
N ALA A 270 -21.54 -5.48 -17.77
CA ALA A 270 -20.15 -5.45 -18.21
C ALA A 270 -19.86 -6.51 -19.28
N LEU A 271 -20.31 -7.76 -19.08
CA LEU A 271 -20.12 -8.86 -20.03
C LEU A 271 -20.76 -8.59 -21.40
N LEU A 272 -21.90 -7.89 -21.40
CA LEU A 272 -22.61 -7.49 -22.62
C LEU A 272 -22.07 -6.21 -23.27
N GLY A 273 -21.10 -5.53 -22.66
CA GLY A 273 -20.56 -4.26 -23.16
C GLY A 273 -21.57 -3.12 -23.10
N LYS A 274 -22.50 -3.14 -22.12
CA LYS A 274 -23.47 -2.06 -21.94
C LYS A 274 -22.82 -0.83 -21.30
N ASN A 275 -23.36 0.34 -21.60
CA ASN A 275 -22.93 1.60 -20.98
C ASN A 275 -23.60 1.84 -19.62
N GLU A 276 -24.67 1.11 -19.30
CA GLU A 276 -25.48 1.31 -18.11
C GLU A 276 -25.89 -0.02 -17.48
N VAL A 277 -26.00 -0.03 -16.16
CA VAL A 277 -26.61 -1.09 -15.36
C VAL A 277 -28.08 -0.73 -15.14
N ASP A 278 -28.96 -1.59 -15.65
CA ASP A 278 -30.37 -1.57 -15.27
C ASP A 278 -30.49 -2.18 -13.88
N ARG A 279 -31.20 -1.48 -12.97
CA ARG A 279 -31.46 -1.94 -11.59
C ARG A 279 -32.51 -3.06 -11.53
N ALA A 280 -33.02 -3.53 -12.67
CA ALA A 280 -33.79 -4.76 -12.73
C ALA A 280 -33.00 -5.93 -12.09
N VAL A 281 -33.69 -6.72 -11.27
CA VAL A 281 -33.10 -7.88 -10.58
C VAL A 281 -32.47 -8.82 -11.61
N ARG A 282 -31.18 -9.10 -11.45
CA ARG A 282 -30.46 -10.11 -12.22
C ARG A 282 -30.09 -11.27 -11.32
N THR A 283 -30.28 -12.46 -11.87
CA THR A 283 -29.98 -13.70 -11.18
C THR A 283 -28.57 -14.17 -11.51
N ARG A 284 -28.05 -15.06 -10.67
CA ARG A 284 -26.80 -15.78 -10.94
C ARG A 284 -26.83 -16.46 -12.31
N LYS A 285 -27.95 -17.09 -12.67
CA LYS A 285 -28.16 -17.77 -13.96
C LYS A 285 -28.06 -16.84 -15.16
N ASP A 286 -28.47 -15.58 -15.02
CA ASP A 286 -28.34 -14.59 -16.10
C ASP A 286 -26.87 -14.30 -16.40
N VAL A 287 -26.04 -14.22 -15.37
CA VAL A 287 -24.59 -14.02 -15.50
C VAL A 287 -23.93 -15.26 -16.09
N GLU A 288 -24.25 -16.45 -15.58
CA GLU A 288 -23.73 -17.74 -16.09
C GLU A 288 -24.05 -17.89 -17.58
N LYS A 289 -25.29 -17.62 -17.99
CA LYS A 289 -25.69 -17.63 -19.39
C LYS A 289 -24.91 -16.61 -20.22
N ALA A 290 -24.72 -15.39 -19.73
CA ALA A 290 -23.94 -14.38 -20.46
C ALA A 290 -22.46 -14.80 -20.64
N LEU A 291 -21.89 -15.54 -19.70
CA LEU A 291 -20.55 -16.12 -19.81
C LEU A 291 -20.51 -17.24 -20.85
N GLU A 292 -21.48 -18.15 -20.83
CA GLU A 292 -21.62 -19.23 -21.82
C GLU A 292 -21.79 -18.67 -23.24
N ASP A 293 -22.71 -17.72 -23.44
CA ASP A 293 -22.95 -17.05 -24.73
C ASP A 293 -21.67 -16.35 -25.24
N ARG A 294 -20.90 -15.75 -24.32
CA ARG A 294 -19.64 -15.10 -24.62
C ARG A 294 -18.57 -16.11 -25.05
N ALA A 295 -18.45 -17.24 -24.36
CA ALA A 295 -17.54 -18.31 -24.73
C ALA A 295 -17.91 -18.93 -26.09
N ALA A 296 -19.19 -19.19 -26.33
CA ALA A 296 -19.70 -19.76 -27.59
C ALA A 296 -19.52 -18.82 -28.79
N SER A 297 -19.55 -17.51 -28.58
CA SER A 297 -19.31 -16.50 -29.63
C SER A 297 -17.84 -16.27 -29.97
N GLY A 298 -16.91 -17.03 -29.37
CA GLY A 298 -15.48 -16.88 -29.62
C GLY A 298 -14.90 -15.55 -29.16
N LYS A 299 -15.61 -14.83 -28.28
CA LYS A 299 -15.09 -13.62 -27.65
C LYS A 299 -13.92 -13.99 -26.73
N LYS A 300 -13.01 -13.04 -26.53
CA LYS A 300 -11.83 -13.22 -25.69
C LYS A 300 -12.22 -13.55 -24.23
N PRO A 301 -11.32 -14.11 -23.42
CA PRO A 301 -11.55 -14.20 -21.98
C PRO A 301 -11.79 -12.82 -21.38
N PHE A 302 -12.80 -12.70 -20.50
CA PHE A 302 -13.15 -11.44 -19.83
C PHE A 302 -12.52 -11.40 -18.44
N ILE A 303 -11.79 -10.33 -18.13
CA ILE A 303 -11.12 -10.19 -16.84
C ILE A 303 -11.51 -8.87 -16.16
N PHE A 304 -11.62 -8.89 -14.83
CA PHE A 304 -11.88 -7.69 -14.04
C PHE A 304 -10.58 -7.16 -13.44
N PHE A 305 -10.32 -5.87 -13.62
CA PHE A 305 -9.17 -5.19 -13.04
C PHE A 305 -9.65 -4.20 -11.98
N LEU A 306 -9.40 -4.51 -10.71
CA LEU A 306 -9.73 -3.70 -9.55
C LEU A 306 -8.51 -2.85 -9.17
N ASP A 307 -8.51 -1.59 -9.60
CA ASP A 307 -7.41 -0.66 -9.36
C ASP A 307 -7.56 0.09 -8.03
N GLU A 308 -6.45 0.33 -7.34
CA GLU A 308 -6.41 0.95 -6.01
C GLU A 308 -7.35 0.25 -5.01
N PHE A 309 -7.19 -1.07 -4.89
CA PHE A 309 -7.94 -1.92 -3.97
C PHE A 309 -7.83 -1.39 -2.53
N PRO A 310 -8.94 -1.18 -1.82
CA PRO A 310 -8.91 -0.43 -0.56
C PRO A 310 -8.17 -1.16 0.56
N ARG A 311 -7.68 -0.39 1.52
CA ARG A 311 -6.97 -0.89 2.71
C ARG A 311 -7.94 -1.43 3.74
N ASP A 312 -7.48 -2.40 4.53
CA ASP A 312 -8.24 -3.03 5.61
C ASP A 312 -8.48 -2.10 6.81
N ILE A 313 -7.60 -1.12 7.00
CA ILE A 313 -7.71 -0.10 8.04
C ILE A 313 -7.91 1.24 7.35
N ASP A 314 -9.07 1.83 7.57
CA ASP A 314 -9.35 3.21 7.17
C ASP A 314 -8.55 4.15 8.08
N ARG A 315 -7.71 5.02 7.51
CA ARG A 315 -6.80 5.85 8.29
C ARG A 315 -7.43 7.16 8.76
N GLU A 316 -8.55 7.60 8.20
CA GLU A 316 -9.26 8.78 8.72
C GLU A 316 -9.64 8.59 10.20
N THR A 317 -9.83 7.35 10.63
CA THR A 317 -10.13 7.00 12.02
C THR A 317 -8.92 6.57 12.84
N ALA A 318 -7.73 6.42 12.23
CA ALA A 318 -6.48 6.09 12.93
C ALA A 318 -5.54 7.31 13.14
N LEU A 319 -5.76 8.40 12.40
CA LEU A 319 -4.99 9.65 12.52
C LEU A 319 -5.64 10.69 13.46
N SER A 320 -6.84 10.42 13.98
CA SER A 320 -7.51 11.31 14.94
C SER A 320 -6.88 11.30 16.34
N ASP A 321 -5.85 10.48 16.58
CA ASP A 321 -5.14 10.42 17.85
C ASP A 321 -4.26 11.66 18.15
N HIS A 322 -4.16 12.65 17.25
CA HIS A 322 -3.36 13.83 17.55
C HIS A 322 -3.93 15.23 17.35
N GLU A 323 -5.09 15.49 16.73
CA GLU A 323 -5.67 16.87 16.80
C GLU A 323 -7.11 17.09 16.26
N THR A 324 -7.82 16.07 15.76
CA THR A 324 -9.21 16.23 15.28
C THR A 324 -10.16 15.18 15.85
N SER A 325 -11.25 15.66 16.44
CA SER A 325 -12.27 14.96 17.22
C SER A 325 -13.17 14.00 16.42
N MET A 326 -12.60 12.98 15.78
CA MET A 326 -13.37 11.84 15.24
C MET A 326 -12.97 10.56 15.97
N PRO A 327 -13.91 9.79 16.54
CA PRO A 327 -13.59 8.57 17.28
C PRO A 327 -13.02 7.49 16.35
N ALA A 328 -12.10 6.67 16.89
CA ALA A 328 -11.57 5.48 16.24
C ALA A 328 -12.71 4.54 15.76
N PRO A 329 -12.51 3.76 14.68
CA PRO A 329 -13.57 2.93 14.16
C PRO A 329 -13.90 1.85 15.19
N THR A 330 -15.19 1.58 15.41
CA THR A 330 -15.59 0.52 16.33
C THR A 330 -15.09 -0.84 15.82
N THR A 331 -14.88 -1.82 16.70
CA THR A 331 -14.49 -3.18 16.32
C THR A 331 -15.44 -3.79 15.29
N GLN A 332 -16.73 -3.41 15.34
CA GLN A 332 -17.76 -3.84 14.40
C GLN A 332 -17.59 -3.22 13.01
N GLU A 333 -17.27 -1.92 12.90
CA GLU A 333 -17.05 -1.25 11.61
C GLU A 333 -15.82 -1.82 10.90
N ALA A 334 -14.72 -2.04 11.64
CA ALA A 334 -13.52 -2.67 11.10
C ALA A 334 -13.80 -4.11 10.62
N TYR A 335 -14.62 -4.86 11.38
CA TYR A 335 -15.06 -6.20 10.99
C TYR A 335 -15.97 -6.18 9.75
N ASP A 336 -16.91 -5.25 9.66
CA ASP A 336 -17.78 -5.10 8.49
C ASP A 336 -17.01 -4.67 7.24
N HIS A 337 -16.01 -3.79 7.39
CA HIS A 337 -15.14 -3.37 6.30
C HIS A 337 -14.38 -4.55 5.68
N LYS A 338 -13.79 -5.44 6.49
CA LYS A 338 -13.15 -6.68 6.03
C LYS A 338 -14.09 -7.52 5.16
N ARG A 339 -15.34 -7.63 5.57
CA ARG A 339 -16.37 -8.40 4.86
C ARG A 339 -16.78 -7.74 3.54
N ARG A 340 -16.84 -6.40 3.48
CA ARG A 340 -17.03 -5.66 2.21
C ARG A 340 -15.90 -5.91 1.22
N LEU A 341 -14.64 -5.83 1.66
CA LEU A 341 -13.48 -6.10 0.79
C LEU A 341 -13.50 -7.53 0.25
N ARG A 342 -13.89 -8.49 1.08
CA ARG A 342 -14.07 -9.88 0.68
C ARG A 342 -15.19 -10.04 -0.36
N LEU A 343 -16.34 -9.41 -0.17
CA LEU A 343 -17.45 -9.40 -1.13
C LEU A 343 -17.01 -8.80 -2.48
N MET A 344 -16.32 -7.66 -2.44
CA MET A 344 -15.80 -6.96 -3.61
C MET A 344 -14.91 -7.84 -4.49
N LEU A 345 -14.06 -8.66 -3.89
CA LEU A 345 -13.16 -9.56 -4.61
C LEU A 345 -13.87 -10.85 -5.06
N ASN A 346 -14.62 -11.49 -4.15
CA ASN A 346 -15.10 -12.85 -4.36
C ASN A 346 -16.36 -12.95 -5.24
N VAL A 347 -17.11 -11.85 -5.43
CA VAL A 347 -18.30 -11.86 -6.29
C VAL A 347 -17.96 -12.35 -7.71
N PHE A 348 -16.86 -11.87 -8.29
CA PHE A 348 -16.39 -12.28 -9.61
C PHE A 348 -15.84 -13.72 -9.59
N ARG A 349 -15.00 -14.03 -8.60
CA ARG A 349 -14.38 -15.36 -8.43
C ARG A 349 -15.42 -16.47 -8.27
N SER A 350 -16.59 -16.16 -7.71
CA SER A 350 -17.69 -17.11 -7.60
C SER A 350 -18.20 -17.61 -8.96
N PHE A 351 -17.95 -16.88 -10.06
CA PHE A 351 -18.30 -17.25 -11.44
C PHE A 351 -17.11 -17.82 -12.23
N GLY A 352 -15.96 -18.08 -11.59
CA GLY A 352 -14.76 -18.51 -12.31
C GLY A 352 -14.02 -17.39 -13.04
N LEU A 353 -14.42 -16.12 -12.85
CA LEU A 353 -13.78 -14.98 -13.50
C LEU A 353 -12.44 -14.64 -12.86
N VAL A 354 -11.44 -14.35 -13.69
CA VAL A 354 -10.13 -13.88 -13.23
C VAL A 354 -10.23 -12.42 -12.81
N VAL A 355 -9.74 -12.14 -11.60
CA VAL A 355 -9.65 -10.81 -11.03
C VAL A 355 -8.19 -10.43 -10.86
N ILE A 356 -7.86 -9.20 -11.21
CA ILE A 356 -6.56 -8.58 -10.93
C ILE A 356 -6.82 -7.44 -9.94
N ALA A 357 -6.23 -7.52 -8.75
CA ALA A 357 -6.32 -6.48 -7.74
C ALA A 357 -5.00 -5.73 -7.67
N SER A 358 -5.01 -4.45 -8.00
CA SER A 358 -3.90 -3.52 -7.77
C SER A 358 -4.04 -2.93 -6.37
N SER A 359 -2.97 -2.92 -5.58
CA SER A 359 -3.00 -2.30 -4.25
C SER A 359 -1.70 -1.62 -3.90
N THR A 360 -1.76 -0.68 -2.95
CA THR A 360 -0.60 -0.09 -2.29
C THR A 360 -0.42 -0.64 -0.87
N SER A 361 -1.10 -1.74 -0.53
CA SER A 361 -1.06 -2.36 0.79
C SER A 361 -1.18 -3.89 0.77
N GLY A 362 -0.94 -4.44 1.96
CA GLY A 362 -1.39 -5.73 2.50
C GLY A 362 -2.63 -6.38 1.92
N THR A 363 -3.62 -5.56 1.64
CA THR A 363 -5.00 -5.93 1.94
C THR A 363 -5.57 -6.91 0.93
N ALA A 364 -5.28 -6.74 -0.35
CA ALA A 364 -5.79 -7.63 -1.39
C ALA A 364 -5.35 -9.08 -1.16
N ARG A 365 -4.08 -9.31 -0.78
CA ARG A 365 -3.56 -10.67 -0.50
C ARG A 365 -4.04 -11.22 0.86
N THR A 366 -4.24 -10.38 1.89
CA THR A 366 -4.63 -10.85 3.23
C THR A 366 -6.14 -10.88 3.47
N SER A 367 -6.97 -10.42 2.54
CA SER A 367 -8.44 -10.38 2.68
C SER A 367 -9.10 -11.75 2.95
N ALA A 368 -8.38 -12.86 2.73
CA ALA A 368 -8.79 -14.23 3.11
C ALA A 368 -8.80 -14.50 4.62
N LEU A 369 -7.95 -13.83 5.40
CA LEU A 369 -7.64 -14.20 6.80
C LEU A 369 -8.81 -13.99 7.77
N VAL A 370 -9.89 -13.35 7.34
CA VAL A 370 -11.01 -12.92 8.19
C VAL A 370 -12.21 -13.86 8.08
N SER A 371 -12.01 -15.14 7.75
CA SER A 371 -13.12 -16.11 7.86
C SER A 371 -12.70 -17.38 8.60
N SER A 372 -13.34 -17.57 9.74
CA SER A 372 -13.45 -18.84 10.46
C SER A 372 -14.15 -19.92 9.62
N GLY A 373 -14.91 -19.53 8.60
CA GLY A 373 -15.81 -20.38 7.81
C GLY A 373 -15.24 -21.01 6.54
N SER A 374 -14.03 -20.62 6.11
CA SER A 374 -13.33 -21.23 4.96
C SER A 374 -12.31 -22.28 5.39
N ARG A 375 -12.59 -23.04 6.47
CA ARG A 375 -11.80 -24.23 6.81
C ARG A 375 -12.06 -25.30 5.75
N THR A 376 -11.39 -25.17 4.62
CA THR A 376 -11.23 -26.26 3.67
C THR A 376 -10.18 -27.19 4.25
N ASP A 377 -10.46 -28.50 4.31
CA ASP A 377 -9.52 -29.51 4.81
C ASP A 377 -8.22 -29.64 3.99
N SER A 378 -8.06 -28.83 2.93
CA SER A 378 -6.93 -28.87 2.00
C SER A 378 -6.41 -27.47 1.67
N ASP A 379 -5.09 -27.34 1.60
CA ASP A 379 -4.40 -26.16 1.08
C ASP A 379 -4.80 -25.90 -0.37
N TYR A 380 -4.94 -24.63 -0.77
CA TYR A 380 -5.23 -24.27 -2.16
C TYR A 380 -4.55 -22.96 -2.57
N LEU A 381 -4.34 -22.77 -3.88
CA LEU A 381 -3.75 -21.56 -4.40
C LEU A 381 -4.71 -20.39 -4.21
N TRP A 382 -4.32 -19.45 -3.36
CA TRP A 382 -5.14 -18.31 -2.99
C TRP A 382 -5.02 -17.19 -4.02
N CYS A 383 -3.78 -16.75 -4.26
CA CYS A 383 -3.48 -15.73 -5.25
C CYS A 383 -2.08 -15.89 -5.83
N THR A 384 -1.85 -15.22 -6.95
CA THR A 384 -0.52 -14.98 -7.51
C THR A 384 -0.14 -13.53 -7.27
N VAL A 385 1.05 -13.28 -6.74
CA VAL A 385 1.57 -11.92 -6.57
C VAL A 385 2.52 -11.61 -7.72
N HIS A 386 2.26 -10.50 -8.41
CA HIS A 386 3.08 -10.03 -9.53
C HIS A 386 3.73 -8.68 -9.16
N PRO A 387 5.04 -8.69 -8.82
CA PRO A 387 5.74 -7.48 -8.37
C PRO A 387 6.34 -6.64 -9.51
N LEU A 388 6.33 -7.12 -10.76
CA LEU A 388 7.06 -6.48 -11.86
C LEU A 388 6.17 -5.57 -12.70
N PHE A 389 6.68 -4.38 -13.05
CA PHE A 389 5.99 -3.44 -13.92
C PHE A 389 6.90 -3.01 -15.08
N PRO A 390 6.34 -2.79 -16.29
CA PRO A 390 7.11 -2.24 -17.39
C PRO A 390 7.69 -0.87 -17.03
N ARG A 391 8.90 -0.60 -17.52
CA ARG A 391 9.54 0.72 -17.39
C ARG A 391 8.83 1.74 -18.28
N THR A 392 8.95 3.03 -17.96
CA THR A 392 8.30 4.09 -18.73
C THR A 392 8.95 4.28 -20.11
N VAL A 393 8.11 4.49 -21.12
CA VAL A 393 8.54 4.86 -22.48
C VAL A 393 8.77 6.37 -22.53
N ILE A 394 9.96 6.79 -22.96
CA ILE A 394 10.24 8.19 -23.27
C ILE A 394 9.58 8.50 -24.61
N GLY A 395 8.63 9.44 -24.62
CA GLY A 395 7.97 9.87 -25.85
C GLY A 395 8.91 10.64 -26.78
N CYS A 396 8.65 10.57 -28.09
CA CYS A 396 9.42 11.31 -29.10
C CYS A 396 9.23 12.85 -29.01
N ASP A 397 8.30 13.31 -28.17
CA ASP A 397 8.01 14.73 -27.93
C ASP A 397 9.10 15.44 -27.10
N ILE A 398 9.96 14.68 -26.46
CA ILE A 398 11.08 15.18 -25.67
C ILE A 398 12.30 15.15 -26.59
N GLY A 399 12.84 16.34 -26.91
CA GLY A 399 13.98 16.51 -27.82
C GLY A 399 15.25 15.77 -27.37
N MET A 400 16.36 15.94 -28.09
CA MET A 400 17.62 15.25 -27.76
C MET A 400 18.10 15.60 -26.35
N LEU A 401 18.07 14.61 -25.45
CA LEU A 401 18.55 14.71 -24.08
C LEU A 401 20.02 14.23 -23.97
N PRO A 402 20.82 14.76 -23.04
CA PRO A 402 22.09 14.14 -22.67
C PRO A 402 21.92 12.68 -22.25
N THR A 403 22.90 11.83 -22.58
CA THR A 403 22.87 10.38 -22.29
C THR A 403 22.61 10.09 -20.81
N VAL A 404 23.21 10.84 -19.90
CA VAL A 404 23.00 10.68 -18.46
C VAL A 404 21.54 10.91 -18.04
N ILE A 405 20.86 11.89 -18.64
CA ILE A 405 19.43 12.16 -18.35
C ILE A 405 18.58 11.01 -18.89
N GLN A 406 18.87 10.51 -20.10
CA GLN A 406 18.18 9.36 -20.68
C GLN A 406 18.34 8.12 -19.78
N ASN A 407 19.55 7.86 -19.29
CA ASN A 407 19.84 6.73 -18.40
C ASN A 407 19.16 6.86 -17.04
N ILE A 408 19.13 8.06 -16.44
CA ILE A 408 18.41 8.33 -15.19
C ILE A 408 16.92 8.00 -15.38
N ILE A 409 16.30 8.48 -16.46
CA ILE A 409 14.89 8.23 -16.75
C ILE A 409 14.62 6.74 -17.03
N ALA A 410 15.46 6.10 -17.83
CA ALA A 410 15.32 4.69 -18.19
C ALA A 410 15.51 3.74 -16.99
N ASN A 411 16.21 4.19 -15.95
CA ASN A 411 16.44 3.43 -14.71
C ASN A 411 15.67 4.02 -13.52
N SER A 412 14.49 4.58 -13.78
CA SER A 412 13.59 5.10 -12.76
C SER A 412 12.19 4.52 -12.90
N ARG A 413 11.47 4.40 -11.79
CA ARG A 413 10.09 3.88 -11.83
C ARG A 413 9.13 4.87 -12.51
N PRO A 414 7.94 4.41 -12.94
CA PRO A 414 7.02 5.25 -13.71
C PRO A 414 6.57 6.53 -13.02
N LEU A 415 6.28 6.48 -11.73
CA LEU A 415 5.78 7.65 -10.99
C LEU A 415 6.77 8.83 -11.00
N PHE A 416 8.05 8.57 -10.71
CA PHE A 416 9.10 9.59 -10.72
C PHE A 416 9.39 10.06 -12.14
N THR A 417 9.42 9.11 -13.07
CA THR A 417 9.64 9.42 -14.47
C THR A 417 8.55 10.34 -15.02
N GLU A 418 7.28 10.08 -14.76
CA GLU A 418 6.18 10.87 -15.30
C GLU A 418 6.24 12.34 -14.86
N ILE A 419 6.55 12.60 -13.58
CA ILE A 419 6.78 13.94 -13.05
C ILE A 419 8.01 14.60 -13.70
N ALA A 420 9.09 13.84 -13.89
CA ALA A 420 10.28 14.33 -14.58
C ALA A 420 9.98 14.70 -16.05
N LEU A 421 9.24 13.87 -16.78
CA LEU A 421 8.84 14.13 -18.17
C LEU A 421 7.89 15.35 -18.25
N GLU A 422 6.97 15.53 -17.30
CA GLU A 422 6.15 16.74 -17.24
C GLU A 422 6.97 18.01 -17.04
N TYR A 423 8.00 17.96 -16.18
CA TYR A 423 8.95 19.05 -16.02
C TYR A 423 9.68 19.34 -17.34
N MET A 424 10.20 18.30 -17.99
CA MET A 424 10.94 18.43 -19.26
C MET A 424 10.07 19.02 -20.38
N ARG A 425 8.78 18.68 -20.46
CA ARG A 425 7.86 19.28 -21.43
C ARG A 425 7.63 20.76 -21.18
N LYS A 426 7.52 21.16 -19.91
CA LYS A 426 7.33 22.58 -19.51
C LYS A 426 8.63 23.39 -19.64
N LYS A 427 9.77 22.75 -19.42
CA LYS A 427 11.11 23.35 -19.50
C LYS A 427 12.02 22.45 -20.33
N PRO A 428 11.92 22.51 -21.68
CA PRO A 428 12.73 21.68 -22.56
C PRO A 428 14.21 21.91 -22.33
N TRP A 429 14.99 20.83 -22.38
CA TRP A 429 16.45 20.93 -22.40
C TRP A 429 16.90 21.59 -23.71
N SER A 430 17.94 22.43 -23.63
CA SER A 430 18.53 23.09 -24.80
C SER A 430 20.03 22.82 -24.89
N VAL A 431 20.53 22.66 -26.11
CA VAL A 431 21.97 22.41 -26.38
C VAL A 431 22.81 23.55 -25.79
N GLY A 432 23.81 23.20 -25.00
CA GLY A 432 24.64 24.16 -24.24
C GLY A 432 24.13 24.45 -22.82
N SER A 433 22.97 23.93 -22.43
CA SER A 433 22.53 23.98 -21.02
C SER A 433 23.47 23.17 -20.13
N ASN A 434 23.75 23.68 -18.93
CA ASN A 434 24.49 22.93 -17.93
C ASN A 434 23.62 21.78 -17.38
N THR A 435 24.06 20.54 -17.63
CA THR A 435 23.33 19.30 -17.27
C THR A 435 23.06 19.20 -15.76
N VAL A 436 24.03 19.52 -14.92
CA VAL A 436 23.91 19.49 -13.45
C VAL A 436 22.85 20.46 -12.96
N ASN A 437 22.88 21.71 -13.44
CA ASN A 437 21.90 22.72 -13.06
C ASN A 437 20.48 22.33 -13.48
N TYR A 438 20.33 21.76 -14.68
CA TYR A 438 19.05 21.26 -15.16
C TYR A 438 18.51 20.12 -14.29
N LEU A 439 19.35 19.13 -13.97
CA LEU A 439 18.97 17.99 -13.11
C LEU A 439 18.67 18.43 -11.68
N ASN A 440 19.47 19.32 -11.08
CA ASN A 440 19.17 19.91 -9.77
C ASN A 440 17.79 20.57 -9.74
N ALA A 441 17.43 21.31 -10.79
CA ALA A 441 16.13 21.97 -10.88
C ALA A 441 14.97 20.98 -11.10
N LEU A 442 15.18 19.91 -11.87
CA LEU A 442 14.21 18.84 -12.10
C LEU A 442 13.95 18.04 -10.82
N VAL A 443 15.01 17.59 -10.16
CA VAL A 443 14.94 16.83 -8.90
C VAL A 443 14.29 17.68 -7.81
N GLY A 444 14.69 18.95 -7.67
CA GLY A 444 14.06 19.88 -6.73
C GLY A 444 12.58 20.15 -7.01
N HIS A 445 12.17 20.20 -8.28
CA HIS A 445 10.75 20.29 -8.65
C HIS A 445 9.98 19.03 -8.26
N SER A 446 10.54 17.86 -8.59
CA SER A 446 9.94 16.56 -8.30
C SER A 446 9.74 16.36 -6.80
N ALA A 447 10.76 16.69 -5.99
CA ALA A 447 10.72 16.55 -4.53
C ALA A 447 9.59 17.37 -3.90
N ARG A 448 9.36 18.59 -4.39
CA ARG A 448 8.25 19.45 -3.93
C ARG A 448 6.89 18.86 -4.28
N ILE A 449 6.73 18.32 -5.49
CA ILE A 449 5.49 17.65 -5.90
C ILE A 449 5.22 16.46 -4.98
N PHE A 450 6.21 15.62 -4.72
CA PHE A 450 6.05 14.47 -3.83
C PHE A 450 5.76 14.88 -2.39
N ALA A 451 6.41 15.92 -1.87
CA ALA A 451 6.09 16.46 -0.56
C ALA A 451 4.63 16.97 -0.49
N MET A 452 4.14 17.66 -1.52
CA MET A 452 2.74 18.12 -1.60
C MET A 452 1.75 16.96 -1.70
N MET A 453 2.03 15.94 -2.52
CA MET A 453 1.23 14.72 -2.63
C MET A 453 1.09 13.99 -1.28
N LYS A 454 2.03 14.24 -0.36
CA LYS A 454 2.11 13.62 0.97
C LYS A 454 1.69 14.55 2.10
N GLY A 455 1.12 15.73 1.78
CA GLY A 455 0.67 16.73 2.76
C GLY A 455 -0.31 16.22 3.82
N GLY A 456 -1.02 15.11 3.57
CA GLY A 456 -1.89 14.43 4.56
C GLY A 456 -1.23 13.29 5.36
N ARG A 457 0.04 12.95 5.11
CA ARG A 457 0.76 11.80 5.73
C ARG A 457 2.22 12.17 6.10
N PRO A 458 2.46 13.18 6.95
CA PRO A 458 3.80 13.72 7.17
C PRO A 458 4.75 12.78 7.92
N LEU A 459 4.26 11.90 8.80
CA LEU A 459 5.13 11.02 9.58
C LEU A 459 5.65 9.84 8.75
N ASP A 460 4.78 9.12 8.05
CA ASP A 460 5.14 8.00 7.17
C ASP A 460 6.12 8.41 6.08
N PHE A 461 5.89 9.58 5.48
CA PHE A 461 6.76 10.12 4.45
C PHE A 461 8.17 10.39 5.02
N LYS A 462 8.28 10.98 6.21
CA LYS A 462 9.57 11.19 6.90
C LYS A 462 10.26 9.88 7.25
N ILE A 463 9.52 8.89 7.77
CA ILE A 463 10.08 7.56 8.07
C ILE A 463 10.61 6.90 6.81
N GLY A 464 9.87 6.97 5.71
CA GLY A 464 10.31 6.45 4.40
C GLY A 464 11.59 7.13 3.90
N GLN A 465 11.68 8.46 4.01
CA GLN A 465 12.90 9.20 3.64
C GLN A 465 14.10 8.84 4.51
N LEU A 466 13.88 8.68 5.82
CA LEU A 466 14.93 8.24 6.74
C LEU A 466 15.40 6.82 6.41
N CYS A 467 14.47 5.90 6.12
CA CYS A 467 14.82 4.53 5.73
C CYS A 467 15.60 4.49 4.40
N LEU A 468 15.24 5.36 3.44
CA LEU A 468 15.98 5.52 2.19
C LEU A 468 17.40 6.04 2.44
N LEU A 469 17.55 7.06 3.29
CA LEU A 469 18.85 7.65 3.66
C LEU A 469 19.77 6.68 4.40
N LEU A 470 19.21 5.75 5.16
CA LEU A 470 19.97 4.77 5.94
C LEU A 470 20.18 3.44 5.21
N CYS A 471 19.58 3.26 4.02
CA CYS A 471 19.35 1.94 3.43
C CYS A 471 18.86 0.95 4.50
N SER A 472 17.74 1.26 5.14
CA SER A 472 17.15 0.43 6.17
C SER A 472 15.71 0.05 5.83
N SER A 473 15.24 -1.01 6.48
CA SER A 473 13.83 -1.37 6.50
C SER A 473 13.25 -0.98 7.86
N TYR A 474 11.99 -0.64 7.90
CA TYR A 474 11.22 -0.39 9.10
C TYR A 474 10.13 -1.44 9.20
N ARG A 475 10.20 -2.26 10.24
CA ARG A 475 9.25 -3.35 10.47
C ARG A 475 8.33 -2.92 11.59
N ALA A 476 7.08 -2.65 11.26
CA ALA A 476 6.00 -2.60 12.22
C ALA A 476 5.04 -3.77 11.94
N GLU A 477 4.31 -4.24 12.95
CA GLU A 477 3.39 -5.37 12.79
C GLU A 477 2.43 -5.13 11.63
N ASP A 478 2.43 -6.07 10.68
CA ASP A 478 1.68 -6.05 9.40
C ASP A 478 0.18 -5.73 9.60
N GLY A 479 -0.36 -6.02 10.79
CA GLY A 479 -1.74 -5.76 11.19
C GLY A 479 -2.05 -4.38 11.79
N LYS A 480 -1.05 -3.56 12.15
CA LYS A 480 -1.26 -2.20 12.70
C LYS A 480 -0.67 -1.11 11.84
N ALA A 481 0.19 -1.49 10.89
CA ALA A 481 1.12 -0.55 10.32
C ALA A 481 1.63 -1.05 8.97
N ASN A 482 0.88 -0.76 7.91
CA ASN A 482 1.46 -0.50 6.59
C ASN A 482 2.37 0.77 6.67
N LEU A 483 3.36 0.82 7.58
CA LEU A 483 4.16 2.00 7.97
C LEU A 483 5.63 1.97 7.54
N ILE A 484 5.94 1.28 6.44
CA ILE A 484 6.72 1.99 5.43
C ILE A 484 5.87 2.05 4.20
N ASP A 485 5.62 3.29 3.80
CA ASP A 485 4.98 3.74 2.59
C ASP A 485 5.16 2.72 1.44
N GLY A 486 4.15 1.86 1.20
CA GLY A 486 3.97 1.08 -0.03
C GLY A 486 3.86 1.95 -1.30
N HIS A 487 4.24 3.22 -1.19
CA HIS A 487 4.44 4.16 -2.26
C HIS A 487 5.85 4.13 -2.82
N TYR A 488 6.89 3.89 -2.01
CA TYR A 488 8.27 3.90 -2.49
C TYR A 488 9.02 2.59 -2.31
N ALA A 489 8.69 1.79 -1.30
CA ALA A 489 9.26 0.45 -1.18
C ALA A 489 8.63 -0.53 -2.20
N CYS A 490 9.39 -1.55 -2.55
CA CYS A 490 9.03 -2.65 -3.43
C CYS A 490 8.98 -3.95 -2.61
N LEU A 491 8.27 -4.96 -3.09
CA LEU A 491 8.45 -6.31 -2.56
C LEU A 491 9.90 -6.75 -2.78
N ASP A 492 10.45 -7.50 -1.81
CA ASP A 492 11.77 -8.11 -1.92
C ASP A 492 11.80 -9.13 -3.07
N GLU A 493 10.68 -9.83 -3.29
CA GLU A 493 10.52 -10.74 -4.41
C GLU A 493 10.60 -10.01 -5.78
N GLN A 494 11.58 -10.40 -6.58
CA GLN A 494 11.82 -9.86 -7.92
C GLN A 494 11.14 -10.65 -9.05
N LYS A 495 10.32 -11.65 -8.72
CA LYS A 495 9.62 -12.51 -9.69
C LYS A 495 8.19 -12.77 -9.24
N THR A 496 7.30 -13.08 -10.18
CA THR A 496 5.95 -13.58 -9.89
C THR A 496 6.00 -14.83 -9.02
N PHE A 497 5.16 -14.92 -7.99
CA PHE A 497 5.10 -16.08 -7.10
C PHE A 497 3.66 -16.40 -6.64
N GLY A 498 3.42 -17.66 -6.27
CA GLY A 498 2.14 -18.12 -5.76
C GLY A 498 2.08 -18.06 -4.22
N LEU A 499 0.90 -17.70 -3.69
CA LEU A 499 0.59 -17.83 -2.27
C LEU A 499 -0.50 -18.89 -2.07
N MET A 500 -0.18 -19.91 -1.29
CA MET A 500 -1.12 -20.94 -0.87
C MET A 500 -1.74 -20.56 0.47
N LEU A 501 -3.05 -20.74 0.60
CA LEU A 501 -3.75 -20.60 1.88
C LEU A 501 -3.95 -21.99 2.48
N ASN A 502 -3.46 -22.19 3.69
CA ASN A 502 -3.63 -23.45 4.40
C ASN A 502 -4.94 -23.51 5.21
N GLY A 503 -5.31 -24.71 5.69
CA GLY A 503 -6.53 -24.91 6.49
C GLY A 503 -6.58 -24.14 7.83
N THR A 504 -5.43 -23.66 8.32
CA THR A 504 -5.33 -22.80 9.51
C THR A 504 -5.47 -21.31 9.21
N GLY A 505 -5.57 -20.93 7.93
CA GLY A 505 -5.66 -19.55 7.50
C GLY A 505 -4.31 -18.83 7.46
N HIS A 506 -3.19 -19.53 7.26
CA HIS A 506 -1.88 -18.91 7.03
C HIS A 506 -1.49 -19.01 5.55
N LEU A 507 -0.78 -17.99 5.06
CA LEU A 507 -0.23 -17.96 3.72
C LEU A 507 1.21 -18.49 3.72
N TYR A 508 1.53 -19.38 2.79
CA TYR A 508 2.91 -19.78 2.52
C TYR A 508 3.24 -19.64 1.03
N LYS A 509 4.49 -19.32 0.74
CA LYS A 509 4.99 -19.05 -0.60
C LYS A 509 5.29 -20.36 -1.32
N VAL A 510 4.97 -20.41 -2.61
CA VAL A 510 5.42 -21.47 -3.52
C VAL A 510 6.25 -20.84 -4.62
N GLU A 511 7.47 -21.32 -4.80
CA GLU A 511 8.38 -20.91 -5.87
C GLU A 511 8.23 -21.84 -7.08
N GLY A 512 8.25 -21.28 -8.30
CA GLY A 512 8.12 -22.04 -9.55
C GLY A 512 6.95 -21.59 -10.44
N GLU A 513 6.84 -22.19 -11.64
CA GLU A 513 5.68 -21.95 -12.50
C GLU A 513 4.43 -22.54 -11.85
N ILE A 514 3.35 -21.75 -11.81
CA ILE A 514 2.05 -22.19 -11.31
C ILE A 514 1.52 -23.24 -12.29
N GLU A 515 1.63 -24.52 -11.96
CA GLU A 515 1.04 -25.59 -12.77
C GLU A 515 -0.34 -25.96 -12.22
N ALA A 516 -1.35 -25.94 -13.09
CA ALA A 516 -2.75 -26.16 -12.74
C ALA A 516 -3.04 -27.48 -12.00
N ASP A 517 -2.19 -28.50 -12.21
CA ASP A 517 -2.40 -29.87 -11.69
C ASP A 517 -1.27 -30.41 -10.78
N LYS A 518 -0.21 -29.62 -10.51
CA LYS A 518 0.93 -30.03 -9.66
C LYS A 518 1.08 -29.27 -8.34
N ALA A 519 0.12 -28.45 -7.94
CA ALA A 519 0.14 -27.77 -6.63
C ALA A 519 0.07 -28.73 -5.41
N LYS A 520 0.23 -30.04 -5.61
CA LYS A 520 0.31 -31.05 -4.54
C LYS A 520 1.71 -31.42 -4.09
N ASP A 521 2.77 -31.14 -4.85
CA ASP A 521 4.10 -31.62 -4.48
C ASP A 521 5.16 -30.50 -4.45
N GLU A 522 5.83 -30.41 -3.30
CA GLU A 522 7.09 -29.70 -3.03
C GLU A 522 7.07 -28.17 -2.79
N ALA A 523 6.29 -27.71 -1.81
CA ALA A 523 6.78 -26.57 -1.02
C ALA A 523 7.93 -27.07 -0.13
N GLN A 524 9.18 -26.78 -0.48
CA GLN A 524 10.36 -27.12 0.34
C GLN A 524 10.30 -26.49 1.75
N ASP A 525 9.54 -25.40 1.92
CA ASP A 525 9.34 -24.70 3.18
C ASP A 525 7.86 -24.31 3.35
N LYS A 526 7.16 -24.93 4.32
CA LYS A 526 5.77 -24.58 4.70
C LYS A 526 5.71 -23.50 5.78
N ARG A 527 6.80 -22.78 6.05
CA ARG A 527 6.76 -21.62 6.95
C ARG A 527 5.82 -20.56 6.41
N THR A 528 5.13 -19.89 7.33
CA THR A 528 4.31 -18.72 7.02
C THR A 528 5.15 -17.70 6.26
N TRP A 529 4.67 -17.27 5.11
CA TRP A 529 5.32 -16.23 4.34
C TRP A 529 5.12 -14.89 5.06
N GLU A 530 6.22 -14.15 5.22
CA GLU A 530 6.24 -12.82 5.78
C GLU A 530 6.50 -11.81 4.67
N CYS A 531 5.64 -10.80 4.55
CA CYS A 531 5.83 -9.74 3.57
C CYS A 531 7.06 -8.90 3.92
N ARG A 532 8.04 -8.85 3.03
CA ARG A 532 9.23 -8.00 3.16
C ARG A 532 9.22 -6.93 2.08
N ASN A 533 9.21 -5.67 2.52
CA ASN A 533 9.33 -4.52 1.63
C ASN A 533 10.75 -3.93 1.74
N VAL A 534 11.37 -3.66 0.60
CA VAL A 534 12.73 -3.11 0.48
C VAL A 534 12.72 -1.90 -0.46
N PHE A 535 13.61 -0.94 -0.23
CA PHE A 535 13.83 0.11 -1.22
C PHE A 535 14.65 -0.47 -2.38
N PRO A 536 14.32 -0.14 -3.64
CA PRO A 536 15.13 -0.61 -4.75
C PRO A 536 16.54 -0.02 -4.68
N HIS A 537 17.50 -0.79 -5.17
CA HIS A 537 18.86 -0.33 -5.41
C HIS A 537 18.85 0.95 -6.29
N PRO A 538 19.72 1.95 -6.05
CA PRO A 538 19.82 3.17 -6.87
C PRO A 538 19.88 2.90 -8.38
N ALA A 539 20.55 1.82 -8.80
CA ALA A 539 20.59 1.40 -10.21
C ALA A 539 19.25 1.01 -10.84
N ASN A 540 18.27 0.64 -10.03
CA ASN A 540 16.93 0.28 -10.50
C ASN A 540 15.93 1.42 -10.35
N ASP A 541 16.29 2.49 -9.63
CA ASP A 541 15.38 3.60 -9.37
C ASP A 541 16.08 4.92 -9.02
N VAL A 542 16.84 5.46 -9.97
CA VAL A 542 17.76 6.58 -9.73
C VAL A 542 17.01 7.83 -9.25
N LEU A 543 15.88 8.18 -9.88
CA LEU A 543 15.13 9.38 -9.51
C LEU A 543 14.52 9.30 -8.11
N LEU A 544 14.14 8.12 -7.61
CA LEU A 544 13.68 7.99 -6.23
C LEU A 544 14.74 8.48 -5.25
N HIS A 545 15.96 7.95 -5.41
CA HIS A 545 17.09 8.30 -4.54
C HIS A 545 17.43 9.78 -4.69
N LEU A 546 17.69 10.26 -5.92
CA LEU A 546 18.02 11.67 -6.15
C LEU A 546 16.96 12.64 -5.58
N THR A 547 15.68 12.27 -5.65
CA THR A 547 14.57 13.16 -5.27
C THR A 547 14.30 13.16 -3.77
N LEU A 548 14.40 12.03 -3.09
CA LEU A 548 13.93 11.90 -1.71
C LEU A 548 15.02 11.95 -0.64
N THR A 549 16.30 11.84 -1.00
CA THR A 549 17.44 11.93 -0.06
C THR A 549 17.98 13.35 0.12
N GLY A 550 17.30 14.36 -0.42
CA GLY A 550 17.69 15.77 -0.29
C GLY A 550 18.56 16.28 -1.43
N GLY A 551 18.68 17.60 -1.52
CA GLY A 551 19.46 18.27 -2.56
C GLY A 551 19.42 19.80 -2.45
N LYS A 552 20.06 20.48 -3.40
CA LYS A 552 20.17 21.96 -3.49
C LYS A 552 18.88 22.74 -3.25
N SER A 553 17.74 22.19 -3.65
CA SER A 553 16.44 22.87 -3.64
C SER A 553 15.41 22.24 -2.70
N TYR A 554 15.81 21.24 -1.93
CA TYR A 554 14.93 20.44 -1.09
C TYR A 554 15.69 19.80 0.09
N HIS A 555 15.25 20.09 1.31
CA HIS A 555 15.70 19.39 2.52
C HIS A 555 14.61 18.39 2.96
N PRO A 556 14.95 17.10 3.18
CA PRO A 556 13.95 16.08 3.52
C PRO A 556 13.16 16.35 4.80
N PHE A 557 13.76 17.01 5.79
CA PHE A 557 13.19 17.15 7.12
C PHE A 557 12.95 18.61 7.50
N GLY A 558 11.96 18.90 8.35
CA GLY A 558 11.73 20.28 8.82
C GLY A 558 12.63 20.69 9.99
N ARG A 559 13.49 19.79 10.47
CA ARG A 559 14.35 19.93 11.65
C ARG A 559 15.65 19.13 11.43
N PRO A 560 16.71 19.39 12.22
CA PRO A 560 17.93 18.58 12.18
C PRO A 560 17.68 17.08 12.31
N LEU A 561 18.48 16.27 11.61
CA LEU A 561 18.37 14.81 11.62
C LEU A 561 18.38 14.21 13.03
N ARG A 562 19.23 14.74 13.92
CA ARG A 562 19.27 14.29 15.32
C ARG A 562 17.90 14.38 16.00
N GLU A 563 17.16 15.47 15.80
CA GLU A 563 15.82 15.60 16.38
C GLU A 563 14.82 14.64 15.73
N VAL A 564 14.95 14.40 14.43
CA VAL A 564 14.10 13.44 13.70
C VAL A 564 14.31 12.02 14.25
N LEU A 565 15.57 11.58 14.40
CA LEU A 565 15.89 10.27 14.94
C LEU A 565 15.43 10.12 16.39
N LEU A 566 15.56 11.16 17.22
CA LEU A 566 15.06 11.15 18.60
C LEU A 566 13.54 11.02 18.71
N SER A 567 12.81 11.47 17.67
CA SER A 567 11.35 11.37 17.63
C SER A 567 10.82 9.98 17.28
N LEU A 568 11.70 9.04 16.88
CA LEU A 568 11.34 7.70 16.41
C LEU A 568 11.74 6.63 17.42
N SER A 569 10.92 5.57 17.54
CA SER A 569 11.29 4.38 18.30
C SER A 569 12.31 3.54 17.51
N THR A 570 13.38 3.07 18.15
CA THR A 570 14.40 2.23 17.47
C THR A 570 14.07 0.76 17.41
N THR A 571 13.05 0.30 18.14
CA THR A 571 12.56 -1.08 18.04
C THR A 571 11.94 -1.40 16.67
N THR A 572 11.71 -0.39 15.84
CA THR A 572 11.04 -0.52 14.54
C THR A 572 11.96 -0.29 13.33
N LEU A 573 13.21 0.17 13.51
CA LEU A 573 14.19 0.34 12.43
C LEU A 573 15.15 -0.86 12.37
N TYR A 574 15.32 -1.43 11.19
CA TYR A 574 16.13 -2.62 10.90
C TYR A 574 17.11 -2.28 9.78
N LEU A 575 18.40 -2.21 10.11
CA LEU A 575 19.45 -1.96 9.12
C LEU A 575 19.49 -3.08 8.07
N HIS A 576 19.78 -2.75 6.82
CA HIS A 576 19.78 -3.75 5.74
C HIS A 576 20.82 -4.85 6.00
N GLY A 577 20.44 -6.11 5.75
CA GLY A 577 21.26 -7.29 6.06
C GLY A 577 21.12 -7.83 7.49
N THR A 578 20.48 -7.11 8.42
CA THR A 578 20.22 -7.59 9.78
C THR A 578 18.73 -7.87 10.00
N ASN A 579 18.39 -9.05 10.52
CA ASN A 579 17.02 -9.36 10.99
C ASN A 579 16.77 -8.85 12.43
N GLU A 580 17.67 -8.06 12.98
CA GLU A 580 17.60 -7.51 14.33
C GLU A 580 17.33 -6.00 14.27
N PRO A 581 16.57 -5.44 15.23
CA PRO A 581 16.35 -4.01 15.30
C PRO A 581 17.66 -3.27 15.63
N MET A 582 17.78 -2.03 15.17
CA MET A 582 18.91 -1.17 15.46
C MET A 582 19.08 -1.02 16.98
N ASN A 583 20.26 -1.41 17.47
CA ASN A 583 20.59 -1.26 18.89
C ASN A 583 21.16 0.13 19.20
N ASP A 584 21.23 0.47 20.49
CA ASP A 584 21.68 1.80 20.93
C ASP A 584 23.11 2.14 20.50
N GLY A 585 23.99 1.13 20.33
CA GLY A 585 25.36 1.35 19.85
C GLY A 585 25.43 1.74 18.37
N GLN A 586 24.48 1.24 17.56
CA GLN A 586 24.38 1.55 16.13
C GLN A 586 23.68 2.87 15.83
N ARG A 587 23.01 3.49 16.82
CA ARG A 587 22.27 4.76 16.62
C ARG A 587 23.19 5.90 16.22
N LEU A 588 24.38 6.01 16.83
CA LEU A 588 25.33 7.06 16.50
C LEU A 588 25.85 6.90 15.06
N GLU A 589 26.24 5.69 14.69
CA GLU A 589 26.66 5.34 13.32
C GLU A 589 25.57 5.67 12.29
N ALA A 590 24.30 5.33 12.57
CA ALA A 590 23.17 5.66 11.71
C ALA A 590 22.96 7.18 11.58
N LEU A 591 22.98 7.91 12.70
CA LEU A 591 22.88 9.38 12.69
C LEU A 591 24.00 10.00 11.85
N VAL A 592 25.24 9.59 12.09
CA VAL A 592 26.43 10.19 11.45
C VAL A 592 26.46 9.88 9.96
N SER A 593 26.25 8.62 9.56
CA SER A 593 26.23 8.24 8.14
C SER A 593 25.15 8.99 7.37
N ALA A 594 23.90 9.04 7.87
CA ALA A 594 22.85 9.80 7.22
C ALA A 594 23.10 11.33 7.23
N ALA A 595 23.70 11.88 8.28
CA ALA A 595 24.08 13.30 8.32
C ALA A 595 25.17 13.62 7.29
N VAL A 596 26.17 12.75 7.12
CA VAL A 596 27.22 12.87 6.08
C VAL A 596 26.61 12.85 4.68
N VAL A 597 25.70 11.90 4.40
CA VAL A 597 24.99 11.82 3.12
C VAL A 597 24.20 13.10 2.86
N MET A 598 23.37 13.55 3.81
CA MET A 598 22.59 14.78 3.62
C MET A 598 23.44 16.04 3.48
N ALA A 599 24.54 16.14 4.22
CA ALA A 599 25.48 17.25 4.10
C ALA A 599 26.15 17.29 2.71
N SER A 600 26.44 16.13 2.12
CA SER A 600 26.99 16.03 0.77
C SER A 600 26.01 16.50 -0.32
N HIS A 601 24.70 16.43 -0.06
CA HIS A 601 23.66 16.77 -1.04
C HIS A 601 23.32 18.26 -1.11
N VAL A 602 23.74 19.06 -0.12
CA VAL A 602 23.20 20.41 0.11
C VAL A 602 23.41 21.40 -1.04
N ASP A 603 24.45 21.24 -1.87
CA ASP A 603 24.68 22.09 -3.05
C ASP A 603 24.35 21.40 -4.38
N GLY A 604 23.85 20.16 -4.31
CA GLY A 604 23.32 19.38 -5.44
C GLY A 604 24.32 18.45 -6.10
N LEU A 605 23.99 18.01 -7.31
CA LEU A 605 24.69 16.90 -8.01
C LEU A 605 26.09 17.24 -8.55
N GLY A 606 26.55 18.48 -8.35
CA GLY A 606 27.91 18.92 -8.68
C GLY A 606 28.89 18.80 -7.53
N GLY A 607 28.46 18.22 -6.40
CA GLY A 607 29.22 18.17 -5.15
C GLY A 607 29.12 19.48 -4.37
N VAL A 608 29.68 19.47 -3.16
CA VAL A 608 29.61 20.58 -2.20
C VAL A 608 31.01 20.95 -1.72
N ALA A 609 31.29 22.24 -1.56
CA ALA A 609 32.54 22.68 -0.94
C ALA A 609 32.65 22.21 0.51
N LEU A 610 33.84 21.78 0.95
CA LEU A 610 34.09 21.27 2.32
C LEU A 610 33.50 22.17 3.42
N THR A 611 33.63 23.49 3.30
CA THR A 611 33.12 24.45 4.31
C THR A 611 31.61 24.42 4.47
N THR A 612 30.89 24.28 3.36
CA THR A 612 29.43 24.13 3.34
C THR A 612 29.03 22.74 3.81
N PHE A 613 29.75 21.70 3.41
CA PHE A 613 29.55 20.34 3.90
C PHE A 613 29.65 20.26 5.43
N LEU A 614 30.74 20.78 6.01
CA LEU A 614 30.95 20.73 7.45
C LEU A 614 29.88 21.55 8.21
N GLY A 615 29.54 22.74 7.72
CA GLY A 615 28.47 23.56 8.30
C GLY A 615 27.16 22.78 8.37
N ARG A 616 26.79 22.14 7.26
CA ARG A 616 25.59 21.33 7.21
C ARG A 616 25.64 20.10 8.11
N LEU A 617 26.77 19.40 8.12
CA LEU A 617 27.00 18.23 8.99
C LEU A 617 26.77 18.60 10.46
N LEU A 618 27.28 19.74 10.92
CA LEU A 618 27.10 20.20 12.31
C LEU A 618 25.65 20.53 12.63
N VAL A 619 24.88 21.09 11.68
CA VAL A 619 23.45 21.33 11.86
C VAL A 619 22.71 20.00 12.03
N GLU A 620 22.92 19.04 11.14
CA GLU A 620 22.19 17.76 11.18
C GLU A 620 22.52 16.92 12.43
N LEU A 621 23.75 17.03 12.95
CA LEU A 621 24.18 16.45 14.22
C LEU A 621 23.69 17.22 15.46
N GLY A 622 23.03 18.38 15.28
CA GLY A 622 22.54 19.23 16.37
C GLY A 622 23.66 19.91 17.17
N VAL A 623 24.80 20.18 16.55
CA VAL A 623 25.94 20.91 17.14
C VAL A 623 25.85 22.41 16.81
N SER A 624 25.37 22.75 15.62
CA SER A 624 25.07 24.12 15.20
C SER A 624 23.57 24.33 15.04
N SER A 625 23.10 25.56 15.30
CA SER A 625 21.72 25.98 15.04
C SER A 625 21.54 26.69 13.69
N GLN A 626 22.63 27.02 13.00
CA GLN A 626 22.62 27.76 11.74
C GLN A 626 23.45 27.02 10.68
N ASP A 627 22.91 26.99 9.45
CA ASP A 627 23.54 26.41 8.26
C ASP A 627 24.53 27.40 7.65
N GLU A 628 25.57 27.72 8.41
CA GLU A 628 26.62 28.66 8.03
C GLU A 628 27.86 27.93 7.53
N LYS A 629 28.57 28.54 6.57
CA LYS A 629 29.86 28.04 6.13
C LYS A 629 30.85 28.11 7.29
N ILE A 630 31.56 27.02 7.53
CA ILE A 630 32.64 27.02 8.53
C ILE A 630 33.87 27.70 7.93
N GLU A 631 34.44 28.65 8.65
CA GLU A 631 35.74 29.23 8.33
C GLU A 631 36.84 28.17 8.57
N LEU A 632 37.60 27.87 7.52
CA LEU A 632 38.75 26.97 7.65
C LEU A 632 39.96 27.74 8.18
N PRO A 633 40.89 27.05 8.86
CA PRO A 633 42.12 27.65 9.35
C PRO A 633 43.00 28.21 8.22
N LEU A 634 43.79 29.23 8.55
CA LEU A 634 44.75 29.88 7.64
C LEU A 634 45.68 28.85 6.99
N GLY A 635 45.73 28.84 5.65
CA GLY A 635 46.55 27.93 4.86
C GLY A 635 45.86 26.65 4.37
N PHE A 636 44.58 26.45 4.69
CA PHE A 636 43.68 25.53 3.97
C PHE A 636 42.89 26.23 2.86
N GLU A 637 42.69 27.55 2.97
CA GLU A 637 42.00 28.39 1.97
C GLU A 637 42.71 28.45 0.60
N ILE A 638 43.96 28.01 0.52
CA ILE A 638 44.83 28.05 -0.67
C ILE A 638 45.03 26.64 -1.28
N CYS A 639 44.74 25.57 -0.52
CA CYS A 639 45.00 24.19 -0.92
C CYS A 639 43.71 23.53 -1.42
N GLU A 640 43.51 23.53 -2.74
CA GLU A 640 42.45 22.80 -3.47
C GLU A 640 41.02 23.05 -2.93
N ASN A 641 40.12 23.59 -3.77
CA ASN A 641 38.69 23.59 -3.44
C ASN A 641 38.20 22.14 -3.31
N TRP A 642 38.32 21.53 -2.13
CA TRP A 642 37.86 20.16 -1.89
C TRP A 642 36.34 20.14 -2.04
N VAL A 643 35.92 19.51 -3.12
CA VAL A 643 34.51 19.26 -3.42
C VAL A 643 34.19 17.86 -2.93
N ILE A 644 33.26 17.77 -1.99
CA ILE A 644 32.71 16.50 -1.53
C ILE A 644 31.65 16.08 -2.54
N PRO A 645 31.77 14.89 -3.18
CA PRO A 645 30.78 14.42 -4.15
C PRO A 645 29.41 14.15 -3.51
N PHE A 646 28.37 14.03 -4.33
CA PHE A 646 27.03 13.62 -3.91
C PHE A 646 27.05 12.12 -3.53
N LEU A 647 26.91 11.83 -2.23
CA LEU A 647 27.18 10.48 -1.70
C LEU A 647 25.97 9.53 -1.81
N SER A 648 26.24 8.25 -2.00
CA SER A 648 25.19 7.22 -1.87
C SER A 648 24.78 7.04 -0.40
N PRO A 649 23.55 6.54 -0.12
CA PRO A 649 23.22 5.98 1.19
C PRO A 649 24.23 4.88 1.61
N PRO A 650 24.48 4.68 2.91
CA PRO A 650 25.44 3.68 3.35
C PRO A 650 25.01 2.28 2.89
N ASN A 651 25.98 1.45 2.50
CA ASN A 651 25.80 0.07 2.01
C ASN A 651 25.15 -0.08 0.63
N VAL A 652 25.04 1.00 -0.14
CA VAL A 652 24.51 0.96 -1.52
C VAL A 652 25.37 1.80 -2.44
N GLU A 653 25.50 1.37 -3.69
CA GLU A 653 26.34 2.06 -4.66
C GLU A 653 25.50 2.76 -5.73
N TRP A 654 25.98 3.92 -6.17
CA TRP A 654 25.51 4.51 -7.41
C TRP A 654 25.88 3.62 -8.60
N PRO A 655 25.11 3.66 -9.70
CA PRO A 655 25.48 2.92 -10.90
C PRO A 655 26.83 3.37 -11.45
N ALA A 656 27.64 2.42 -11.93
CA ALA A 656 28.96 2.72 -12.50
C ALA A 656 28.90 3.81 -13.60
N TRP A 657 27.87 3.78 -14.46
CA TRP A 657 27.69 4.79 -15.51
C TRP A 657 27.40 6.20 -14.97
N LEU A 658 26.89 6.33 -13.74
CA LEU A 658 26.65 7.62 -13.10
C LEU A 658 27.91 8.10 -12.37
N LEU A 659 28.66 7.18 -11.74
CA LEU A 659 29.95 7.46 -11.09
C LEU A 659 31.01 7.94 -12.08
N HIS A 660 30.98 7.44 -13.32
CA HIS A 660 31.94 7.79 -14.36
C HIS A 660 31.49 8.95 -15.27
N ASP A 661 30.36 9.60 -15.00
CA ASP A 661 29.91 10.73 -15.81
C ASP A 661 30.69 12.01 -15.45
N GLU A 662 31.46 12.54 -16.42
CA GLU A 662 32.34 13.70 -16.22
C GLU A 662 31.59 14.99 -15.86
N SER A 663 30.28 15.07 -16.13
CA SER A 663 29.50 16.28 -15.84
C SER A 663 29.04 16.36 -14.39
N MET A 664 29.02 15.25 -13.66
CA MET A 664 28.45 15.14 -12.31
C MET A 664 29.54 14.76 -11.30
N GLN A 665 29.26 14.90 -10.00
CA GLN A 665 30.18 14.50 -8.93
C GLN A 665 29.44 13.56 -7.99
N PHE A 666 29.62 12.25 -8.19
CA PHE A 666 29.05 11.20 -7.34
C PHE A 666 30.16 10.35 -6.75
N ASP A 667 29.94 9.85 -5.54
CA ASP A 667 30.82 8.89 -4.88
C ASP A 667 29.98 8.02 -3.92
N ASN A 668 30.51 6.89 -3.48
CA ASN A 668 29.82 5.96 -2.60
C ASN A 668 30.26 6.15 -1.15
N LEU A 669 29.31 6.12 -0.20
CA LEU A 669 29.63 6.02 1.22
C LEU A 669 29.74 4.54 1.60
N VAL A 670 30.96 4.12 1.93
CA VAL A 670 31.31 2.73 2.23
C VAL A 670 31.43 2.56 3.74
N ARG A 671 30.74 1.55 4.28
CA ARG A 671 30.96 1.08 5.64
C ARG A 671 32.15 0.13 5.66
N THR A 672 33.08 0.36 6.57
CA THR A 672 34.32 -0.43 6.70
C THR A 672 34.10 -1.65 7.59
N ALA A 673 35.00 -2.64 7.50
CA ALA A 673 34.91 -3.81 8.37
C ALA A 673 35.29 -3.42 9.80
N ASN A 674 34.73 -4.08 10.81
CA ASN A 674 35.04 -3.78 12.22
C ASN A 674 36.54 -3.86 12.56
N GLY A 675 37.33 -4.60 11.78
CA GLY A 675 38.78 -4.70 11.93
C GLY A 675 39.57 -3.49 11.42
N ASP A 676 38.95 -2.61 10.63
CA ASP A 676 39.60 -1.44 10.01
C ASP A 676 39.57 -0.20 10.93
N THR A 677 39.01 -0.33 12.14
CA THR A 677 38.87 0.68 13.22
C THR A 677 38.16 1.98 12.87
N ILE A 678 37.84 2.20 11.59
CA ILE A 678 37.05 3.28 11.04
C ILE A 678 35.64 2.74 10.78
N ASP A 679 34.61 3.60 10.84
CA ASP A 679 33.22 3.18 10.62
C ASP A 679 32.77 3.42 9.18
N PHE A 680 33.16 4.55 8.59
CA PHE A 680 32.81 4.91 7.22
C PHE A 680 33.94 5.59 6.47
N ARG A 681 33.94 5.46 5.13
CA ARG A 681 34.77 6.25 4.22
C ARG A 681 34.04 6.46 2.90
N ILE A 682 34.50 7.41 2.10
CA ILE A 682 34.05 7.51 0.71
C ILE A 682 35.02 6.79 -0.22
N ASP A 683 34.56 6.26 -1.36
CA ASP A 683 35.36 5.36 -2.22
C ASP A 683 36.57 6.07 -2.83
N SER A 684 36.47 7.37 -3.12
CA SER A 684 37.62 8.20 -3.52
C SER A 684 38.69 8.37 -2.44
N GLY A 685 38.42 7.95 -1.20
CA GLY A 685 39.30 8.09 -0.05
C GLY A 685 39.33 9.48 0.57
N LEU A 686 38.66 10.49 0.00
CA LEU A 686 38.77 11.89 0.44
C LEU A 686 38.37 12.11 1.91
N ILE A 687 37.30 11.46 2.35
CA ILE A 687 36.74 11.53 3.71
C ILE A 687 36.74 10.14 4.35
N SER A 688 37.16 10.09 5.62
CA SER A 688 36.91 8.95 6.52
C SER A 688 36.25 9.42 7.83
N VAL A 689 35.46 8.56 8.45
CA VAL A 689 34.60 8.89 9.60
C VAL A 689 34.65 7.80 10.66
N GLU A 690 34.72 8.20 11.92
CA GLU A 690 34.71 7.33 13.09
C GLU A 690 33.71 7.84 14.15
N CYS A 691 32.95 6.91 14.72
CA CYS A 691 31.86 7.13 15.65
C CYS A 691 32.23 6.53 17.01
N LYS A 692 32.41 7.39 18.02
CA LYS A 692 32.75 6.96 19.38
C LYS A 692 31.62 7.24 20.36
N ASP A 693 30.78 6.22 20.59
CA ASP A 693 29.64 6.30 21.52
C ASP A 693 30.03 6.04 23.00
N HIS A 694 31.16 6.61 23.45
CA HIS A 694 31.64 6.40 24.81
C HIS A 694 30.83 7.23 25.81
N LYS A 695 30.24 6.58 26.83
CA LYS A 695 29.53 7.28 27.93
C LYS A 695 30.47 8.19 28.75
N ARG A 696 31.77 7.89 28.76
CA ARG A 696 32.80 8.70 29.40
C ARG A 696 33.54 9.51 28.34
N PRO A 697 34.01 10.73 28.65
CA PRO A 697 34.80 11.50 27.72
C PRO A 697 36.04 10.72 27.23
N LEU A 698 36.34 10.81 25.93
CA LEU A 698 37.44 10.06 25.30
C LEU A 698 38.77 10.30 25.99
N SER A 699 39.51 9.22 26.27
CA SER A 699 40.83 9.27 26.89
C SER A 699 41.92 9.66 25.89
N LEU A 700 43.07 10.11 26.40
CA LEU A 700 44.16 10.54 25.54
C LEU A 700 44.65 9.36 24.72
N GLU A 701 44.72 8.18 25.33
CA GLU A 701 45.11 6.92 24.70
C GLU A 701 44.19 6.58 23.51
N THR A 702 42.88 6.69 23.67
CA THR A 702 41.96 6.47 22.55
C THR A 702 42.16 7.50 21.44
N ILE A 703 42.38 8.78 21.77
CA ILE A 703 42.70 9.79 20.73
C ILE A 703 44.00 9.43 20.00
N LYS A 704 45.02 8.90 20.70
CA LYS A 704 46.26 8.45 20.06
C LYS A 704 46.01 7.31 19.09
N GLU A 705 45.22 6.32 19.50
CA GLU A 705 44.86 5.17 18.67
C GLU A 705 44.19 5.66 17.38
N ILE A 706 43.19 6.54 17.52
CA ILE A 706 42.48 7.18 16.40
C ILE A 706 43.47 7.81 15.40
N LEU A 707 44.38 8.64 15.90
CA LEU A 707 45.34 9.37 15.07
C LEU A 707 46.36 8.44 14.39
N LEU A 708 46.71 7.31 15.01
CA LEU A 708 47.62 6.31 14.44
C LEU A 708 47.02 5.55 13.26
N HIS A 709 45.70 5.38 13.23
CA HIS A 709 45.01 4.60 12.19
C HIS A 709 44.23 5.45 11.18
N VAL A 710 44.41 6.78 11.17
CA VAL A 710 43.83 7.62 10.11
C VAL A 710 44.33 7.12 8.75
N PRO A 711 43.45 6.85 7.77
CA PRO A 711 43.85 6.28 6.50
C PRO A 711 44.88 7.14 5.76
N ALA A 712 45.76 6.46 5.02
CA ALA A 712 46.81 7.11 4.25
C ALA A 712 46.25 8.03 3.14
N ASP A 713 45.16 7.61 2.51
CA ASP A 713 44.42 8.28 1.44
C ASP A 713 43.44 9.37 1.94
N SER A 714 43.07 9.33 3.23
CA SER A 714 42.14 10.31 3.82
C SER A 714 42.74 11.71 3.93
N LYS A 715 42.13 12.68 3.23
CA LYS A 715 42.44 14.11 3.38
C LYS A 715 41.69 14.74 4.55
N VAL A 716 40.45 14.31 4.80
CA VAL A 716 39.62 14.77 5.92
C VAL A 716 39.15 13.58 6.76
N HIS A 717 39.50 13.57 8.04
CA HIS A 717 39.08 12.55 8.98
C HIS A 717 38.15 13.17 10.04
N VAL A 718 36.93 12.64 10.16
CA VAL A 718 35.91 13.16 11.08
C VAL A 718 35.66 12.16 12.20
N VAL A 719 35.81 12.61 13.44
CA VAL A 719 35.56 11.79 14.63
C VAL A 719 34.37 12.37 15.37
N VAL A 720 33.25 11.65 15.43
CA VAL A 720 32.05 12.07 16.16
C VAL A 720 31.99 11.38 17.52
N THR A 721 31.90 12.16 18.59
CA THR A 721 31.92 11.64 19.96
C THR A 721 30.94 12.38 20.87
N ARG A 722 30.52 11.74 21.96
CA ARG A 722 29.68 12.40 22.98
C ARG A 722 30.43 13.53 23.68
N SER A 723 31.69 13.32 24.04
CA SER A 723 32.47 14.29 24.79
C SER A 723 33.99 14.02 24.78
N LEU A 724 34.78 15.09 24.87
CA LEU A 724 36.23 15.08 25.05
C LEU A 724 36.62 15.50 26.49
N GLN A 725 37.78 15.04 26.97
CA GLN A 725 38.28 15.44 28.29
C GLN A 725 38.73 16.90 28.29
N LYS A 726 38.18 17.70 29.21
CA LYS A 726 38.45 19.15 29.29
C LYS A 726 39.94 19.52 29.46
N HIS A 727 40.75 18.62 30.01
CA HIS A 727 42.17 18.89 30.25
C HIS A 727 43.04 18.86 28.98
N TYR A 728 42.51 18.40 27.84
CA TYR A 728 43.21 18.57 26.57
C TYR A 728 43.42 20.05 26.27
N PHE A 729 42.47 20.88 26.68
CA PHE A 729 42.47 22.31 26.37
C PHE A 729 43.26 23.17 27.36
N THR A 730 43.98 22.58 28.33
CA THR A 730 44.61 23.32 29.44
C THR A 730 46.09 22.99 29.70
N LYS A 731 46.73 22.12 28.91
CA LYS A 731 48.10 21.63 29.21
C LYS A 731 49.21 22.50 28.60
N LYS A 732 50.33 22.63 29.32
CA LYS A 732 51.52 23.46 28.99
C LYS A 732 52.57 22.81 28.06
N GLY A 733 52.40 21.54 27.65
CA GLY A 733 53.34 20.83 26.76
C GLY A 733 52.84 20.83 25.31
N THR A 734 53.71 21.08 24.33
CA THR A 734 53.32 21.20 22.92
C THR A 734 53.09 19.83 22.28
N TYR A 735 52.05 19.71 21.46
CA TYR A 735 51.79 18.54 20.61
C TYR A 735 52.98 18.12 19.79
N ALA A 736 53.73 19.11 19.29
CA ALA A 736 54.89 18.89 18.46
C ALA A 736 55.99 18.07 19.17
N THR A 737 55.99 18.07 20.50
CA THR A 737 56.84 17.17 21.31
C THR A 737 56.22 15.78 21.36
N PHE A 738 54.91 15.72 21.62
CA PHE A 738 54.14 14.50 21.73
C PHE A 738 54.10 13.66 20.43
N VAL A 739 53.80 14.28 19.29
CA VAL A 739 53.82 13.70 17.93
C VAL A 739 55.19 13.10 17.62
N ARG A 740 56.26 13.82 17.99
CA ARG A 740 57.64 13.43 17.72
C ARG A 740 58.10 12.27 18.61
N GLU A 741 57.70 12.28 19.88
CA GLU A 741 57.97 11.19 20.84
C GLU A 741 57.24 9.89 20.50
N HIS A 742 56.07 9.98 19.86
CA HIS A 742 55.21 8.83 19.54
C HIS A 742 55.16 8.50 18.04
N ASN A 743 55.99 9.15 17.22
CA ASN A 743 56.08 8.94 15.77
C ASN A 743 54.73 9.04 15.04
N LEU A 744 53.90 10.02 15.40
CA LEU A 744 52.59 10.25 14.77
C LEU A 744 52.74 11.01 13.43
N PRO A 745 51.85 10.80 12.45
CA PRO A 745 51.83 11.61 11.23
C PRO A 745 51.54 13.08 11.53
N LEU A 746 52.14 14.00 10.75
CA LEU A 746 51.81 15.42 10.81
C LEU A 746 50.38 15.65 10.28
N MET A 747 49.49 16.12 11.16
CA MET A 747 48.07 16.37 10.88
C MET A 747 47.62 17.66 11.57
N ASP A 748 46.65 18.35 10.96
CA ASP A 748 46.05 19.54 11.56
C ASP A 748 44.75 19.13 12.27
N ILE A 749 44.71 19.30 13.59
CA ILE A 749 43.68 18.73 14.47
C ILE A 749 42.81 19.83 15.07
N TYR A 750 41.51 19.70 14.86
CA TYR A 750 40.50 20.64 15.34
C TYR A 750 39.41 19.93 16.13
N HIS A 751 38.70 20.68 16.97
CA HIS A 751 37.44 20.24 17.53
C HIS A 751 36.35 21.31 17.37
N VAL A 752 35.11 20.85 17.43
CA VAL A 752 33.92 21.69 17.49
C VAL A 752 32.90 21.07 18.45
N SER A 753 32.30 21.93 19.27
CA SER A 753 31.24 21.59 20.22
C SER A 753 30.07 22.57 20.11
N TYR A 754 28.95 22.25 20.75
CA TYR A 754 27.71 23.03 20.64
C TYR A 754 27.92 24.54 20.89
N GLY A 755 27.53 25.36 19.93
CA GLY A 755 27.65 26.83 20.00
C GLY A 755 29.08 27.37 19.92
N SER A 756 30.05 26.56 19.47
CA SER A 756 31.43 27.00 19.24
C SER A 756 31.80 26.93 17.76
N THR A 757 32.78 27.75 17.36
CA THR A 757 33.46 27.64 16.06
C THR A 757 34.54 26.56 16.10
N LEU A 758 35.08 26.21 14.93
CA LEU A 758 36.21 25.29 14.81
C LEU A 758 37.40 25.84 15.61
N LYS A 759 37.89 25.08 16.59
CA LYS A 759 39.01 25.47 17.46
C LYS A 759 40.13 24.44 17.38
N GLU A 760 41.36 24.93 17.32
CA GLU A 760 42.53 24.08 17.53
C GLU A 760 42.45 23.46 18.93
N ILE A 761 42.79 22.18 19.03
CA ILE A 761 42.91 21.54 20.32
C ILE A 761 44.24 22.03 20.90
N VAL A 762 44.17 22.85 21.95
CA VAL A 762 45.36 23.43 22.61
C VAL A 762 46.33 22.32 23.01
N GLY A 763 47.62 22.46 22.65
CA GLY A 763 48.59 21.39 22.86
C GLY A 763 48.46 20.22 21.86
N MET A 764 47.65 20.38 20.80
CA MET A 764 47.61 19.56 19.57
C MET A 764 48.03 20.31 18.28
N GLU A 765 48.68 21.47 18.41
CA GLU A 765 49.00 22.39 17.31
C GLU A 765 50.19 21.92 16.44
N ASN A 766 50.04 22.00 15.11
CA ASN A 766 51.11 21.73 14.16
C ASN A 766 51.93 23.00 13.88
N GLN A 767 53.10 23.12 14.51
CA GLN A 767 54.01 24.26 14.32
C GLN A 767 54.88 24.18 13.04
N GLU A 768 54.78 23.10 12.25
CA GLU A 768 55.61 22.89 11.05
C GLU A 768 54.88 23.22 9.73
N SER A 769 53.61 23.63 9.80
CA SER A 769 52.71 23.96 8.68
C SER A 769 53.18 25.11 7.76
N GLN A 770 54.36 25.70 8.02
CA GLN A 770 55.02 26.73 7.20
C GLN A 770 56.33 26.29 6.51
N LYS A 771 56.82 25.05 6.72
CA LYS A 771 58.09 24.61 6.12
C LYS A 771 57.87 23.84 4.81
N VAL A 772 58.35 24.43 3.72
CA VAL A 772 58.50 23.78 2.42
C VAL A 772 59.61 22.74 2.52
N GLN A 773 59.34 21.47 2.21
CA GLN A 773 60.36 20.44 2.12
C GLN A 773 61.07 20.56 0.77
N CYS A 774 62.32 21.04 0.78
CA CYS A 774 63.20 20.96 -0.39
C CYS A 774 63.74 19.54 -0.50
N MET A 775 63.47 18.88 -1.63
CA MET A 775 64.04 17.60 -2.00
C MET A 775 65.48 17.81 -2.49
N ASP A 776 66.32 16.77 -2.41
CA ASP A 776 67.73 16.81 -2.85
C ASP A 776 67.91 17.19 -4.34
N ASN A 777 66.84 17.11 -5.14
CA ASN A 777 66.81 17.52 -6.54
C ASN A 777 66.36 18.98 -6.77
N GLY A 778 66.21 19.78 -5.70
CA GLY A 778 65.76 21.17 -5.76
C GLY A 778 64.25 21.36 -5.96
N SER A 779 63.45 20.27 -6.00
CA SER A 779 61.99 20.37 -6.03
C SER A 779 61.42 20.57 -4.63
N THR A 780 60.39 21.39 -4.52
CA THR A 780 59.66 21.62 -3.27
C THR A 780 58.42 20.72 -3.23
N LYS A 781 58.34 19.78 -2.29
CA LYS A 781 57.12 18.99 -2.06
C LYS A 781 56.32 19.64 -0.94
N HIS A 782 55.11 20.12 -1.23
CA HIS A 782 54.15 20.46 -0.18
C HIS A 782 53.71 19.17 0.51
N CYS A 783 53.85 19.07 1.83
CA CYS A 783 53.23 17.97 2.58
C CYS A 783 51.72 18.03 2.32
N GLU A 784 51.13 16.91 1.89
CA GLU A 784 49.67 16.77 1.80
C GLU A 784 49.08 17.02 3.18
N LYS A 785 48.36 18.14 3.34
CA LYS A 785 47.74 18.49 4.62
C LYS A 785 46.55 17.60 4.88
N LYS A 786 46.57 16.88 6.00
CA LYS A 786 45.44 16.09 6.49
C LYS A 786 44.74 16.86 7.60
N LEU A 787 43.41 16.96 7.48
CA LEU A 787 42.55 17.64 8.44
C LEU A 787 41.83 16.60 9.30
N VAL A 788 41.98 16.66 10.62
CA VAL A 788 41.26 15.81 11.57
C VAL A 788 40.32 16.67 12.41
N ILE A 789 39.03 16.34 12.44
CA ILE A 789 38.00 17.13 13.14
C ILE A 789 37.28 16.25 14.15
N PHE A 790 37.36 16.62 15.43
CA PHE A 790 36.57 16.02 16.50
C PHE A 790 35.26 16.82 16.71
N ILE A 791 34.12 16.16 16.56
CA ILE A 791 32.78 16.75 16.72
C ILE A 791 32.16 16.24 18.02
N GLU A 792 31.94 17.13 18.98
CA GLU A 792 31.26 16.83 20.26
C GLU A 792 29.75 17.09 20.18
N ILE A 793 28.95 16.02 20.20
CA ILE A 793 27.48 16.09 20.12
C ILE A 793 26.77 16.15 21.49
N GLY A 794 27.54 16.01 22.58
CA GLY A 794 27.06 16.04 23.96
C GLY A 794 26.49 14.72 24.49
N ASN A 795 26.26 14.65 25.80
CA ASN A 795 25.82 13.44 26.52
C ASN A 795 24.29 13.18 26.47
N GLY A 796 23.54 13.95 25.68
CA GLY A 796 22.10 13.74 25.50
C GLY A 796 21.78 12.36 24.92
N ARG A 797 20.52 11.94 24.97
CA ARG A 797 20.09 10.77 24.19
C ARG A 797 20.40 11.02 22.70
N ILE A 798 20.76 9.94 22.03
CA ILE A 798 20.92 9.84 20.57
C ILE A 798 19.80 8.94 20.09
#